data_AF-A0A6B1GJK1-F1
#
_entry.id   AF-A0A6B1GJK1-F1
#
_cell.length_a   1.000
_cell.length_b   1.000
_cell.length_c   1.000
_cell.angle_alpha   90.00
_cell.angle_beta   90.00
_cell.angle_gamma   90.00
#
_symmetry.space_group_name_H-M   'P 1'
#
loop_
_entity.id
_entity.type
_entity.pdbx_description
1 polymer ?
#
loop_
_entity_poly.entity_id
_entity_poly.type
_entity_poly.pdbx_seq_one_letter_code
_entity_poly.pdbx_strand_id
1 'polypeptide(L)'
;MTEGNGNGAMRGPCDDIRVIDLSSGPVGGIATMMLADYGADVIKVERPGGDPFRRLTASPVWLRGKRSITLDIGDEAARELLRELAAGADVVVASFRPGRAEALGADYATLREGNPGLVYCSITGFGPRGPYADYPGYEGVVAAKSGRMEHFGGVPQREGPAFAAVQTGTHAAAQSALTGILGALLVRDRSGRGQLIETSLLQGIMGYDLNSLVRTQLERDFPVQMEGNQLGAYGAAPPIYYQPVMAKDGTWIQPANLVDHLFHAFIATIGLEDIYLDERFNGAPRQLAEADREELRERMLLRVLERTSDEWMELFRNAQNVAAEPFGETLSALSNPDLVANSEVVEVEHPRLGPVRQLGLVANLTQTPGTVGAPAADPGAHTSEVLAEPSRDAWTPANGADAMPAHPLAGVTVLEFATVIAAPLGAALLADLGARVIKVEPIGGEPFRGNTPGLPGQVSPAKTTAGKEGLCLDLKSEDGQAIVAKLLEGADVLIHNYRPGVPERLGTGYELASALNPGIVHVSVNGYGPLGPSASRPSAHPVPGAVVGGALQQAGAAMPPASCGDIDELREAARWLFRSNEANPDPNTSMVVASSALLGLYARRRTGRGQQIFVSMLGANTYANADAFVDYEGASPRQPLDADLHGPG
;
A
#
# COMPACT_ATOMS: atom_id res chain seq x y z
N MET A 1 -41.18 -9.83 21.25
CA MET A 1 -40.36 -11.04 21.41
C MET A 1 -40.71 -11.98 20.28
N THR A 2 -39.91 -11.93 19.21
CA THR A 2 -39.86 -12.94 18.16
C THR A 2 -38.37 -13.02 17.79
N GLU A 3 -37.68 -13.90 18.48
CA GLU A 3 -36.31 -14.30 18.16
C GLU A 3 -36.34 -15.00 16.80
N GLY A 4 -35.89 -14.29 15.77
CA GLY A 4 -35.61 -14.87 14.46
C GLY A 4 -34.22 -15.49 14.48
N ASN A 5 -34.14 -16.78 14.14
CA ASN A 5 -32.91 -17.47 13.73
C ASN A 5 -32.16 -16.64 12.69
N GLY A 6 -31.16 -15.88 13.12
CA GLY A 6 -30.26 -15.12 12.27
C GLY A 6 -28.87 -15.71 12.38
N ASN A 7 -28.57 -16.74 11.59
CA ASN A 7 -27.20 -16.95 11.14
C ASN A 7 -26.93 -15.86 10.09
N GLY A 8 -26.91 -14.60 10.54
CA GLY A 8 -26.73 -13.43 9.70
C GLY A 8 -25.31 -13.45 9.19
N ALA A 9 -25.13 -13.64 7.88
CA ALA A 9 -23.83 -13.46 7.25
C ALA A 9 -23.25 -12.14 7.73
N MET A 10 -22.04 -12.18 8.30
CA MET A 10 -21.37 -10.97 8.80
C MET A 10 -21.21 -10.02 7.61
N ARG A 11 -21.83 -8.85 7.74
CA ARG A 11 -21.90 -7.83 6.70
C ARG A 11 -20.58 -7.07 6.62
N GLY A 12 -20.10 -6.81 5.41
CA GLY A 12 -18.93 -5.98 5.16
C GLY A 12 -19.18 -4.52 5.55
N PRO A 13 -18.13 -3.71 5.74
CA PRO A 13 -18.28 -2.34 6.21
C PRO A 13 -19.05 -1.46 5.21
N CYS A 14 -19.04 -1.80 3.91
CA CYS A 14 -19.68 -1.04 2.83
C CYS A 14 -21.01 -1.64 2.36
N ASP A 15 -21.59 -2.63 3.06
CA ASP A 15 -22.87 -3.28 2.69
C ASP A 15 -24.08 -2.34 2.51
N ASP A 16 -24.02 -1.09 2.98
CA ASP A 16 -25.08 -0.08 2.82
C ASP A 16 -24.84 0.88 1.65
N ILE A 17 -23.71 0.74 0.95
CA ILE A 17 -23.27 1.68 -0.08
C ILE A 17 -23.64 1.16 -1.48
N ARG A 18 -24.25 2.03 -2.29
CA ARG A 18 -24.35 1.85 -3.75
C ARG A 18 -23.39 2.79 -4.48
N VAL A 19 -22.59 2.22 -5.38
CA VAL A 19 -21.59 2.95 -6.18
C VAL A 19 -21.96 2.89 -7.66
N ILE A 20 -21.92 4.03 -8.34
CA ILE A 20 -21.95 4.11 -9.80
C ILE A 20 -20.52 4.33 -10.30
N ASP A 21 -19.96 3.33 -10.96
CA ASP A 21 -18.59 3.34 -11.49
C ASP A 21 -18.58 3.73 -12.98
N LEU A 22 -18.36 5.02 -13.22
CA LEU A 22 -18.16 5.63 -14.54
C LEU A 22 -16.69 5.64 -14.97
N SER A 23 -15.79 5.09 -14.16
CA SER A 23 -14.37 5.07 -14.46
C SER A 23 -14.06 4.09 -15.60
N SER A 24 -12.90 4.27 -16.23
CA SER A 24 -12.33 3.32 -17.18
C SER A 24 -10.92 2.94 -16.76
N GLY A 25 -10.59 1.66 -16.93
CA GLY A 25 -9.28 1.11 -16.60
C GLY A 25 -9.05 0.85 -15.11
N PRO A 26 -7.81 0.46 -14.75
CA PRO A 26 -7.53 -0.17 -13.47
C PRO A 26 -7.62 0.76 -12.26
N VAL A 27 -7.35 2.07 -12.37
CA VAL A 27 -7.28 2.95 -11.18
C VAL A 27 -8.63 3.05 -10.47
N GLY A 28 -9.66 3.51 -11.19
CA GLY A 28 -11.03 3.53 -10.66
C GLY A 28 -11.58 2.12 -10.48
N GLY A 29 -11.20 1.20 -11.37
CA GLY A 29 -11.53 -0.22 -11.28
C GLY A 29 -11.16 -0.85 -9.94
N ILE A 30 -9.91 -0.70 -9.50
CA ILE A 30 -9.37 -1.22 -8.24
C ILE A 30 -10.03 -0.51 -7.05
N ALA A 31 -10.22 0.81 -7.11
CA ALA A 31 -10.88 1.55 -6.03
C ALA A 31 -12.31 1.04 -5.76
N THR A 32 -13.10 0.84 -6.81
CA THR A 32 -14.47 0.34 -6.68
C THR A 32 -14.53 -1.17 -6.46
N MET A 33 -13.53 -1.93 -6.92
CA MET A 33 -13.35 -3.34 -6.54
C MET A 33 -13.16 -3.48 -5.03
N MET A 34 -12.30 -2.66 -4.41
CA MET A 34 -12.13 -2.70 -2.96
C MET A 34 -13.44 -2.38 -2.23
N LEU A 35 -14.23 -1.40 -2.70
CA LEU A 35 -15.56 -1.13 -2.13
C LEU A 35 -16.50 -2.35 -2.26
N ALA A 36 -16.51 -3.03 -3.42
CA ALA A 36 -17.30 -4.23 -3.65
C ALA A 36 -16.85 -5.42 -2.77
N ASP A 37 -15.54 -5.62 -2.64
CA ASP A 37 -14.95 -6.65 -1.76
C ASP A 37 -15.31 -6.42 -0.28
N TYR A 38 -15.68 -5.20 0.09
CA TYR A 38 -16.19 -4.85 1.42
C TYR A 38 -17.71 -4.63 1.46
N GLY A 39 -18.42 -5.08 0.42
CA GLY A 39 -19.87 -5.23 0.41
C GLY A 39 -20.68 -4.18 -0.34
N ALA A 40 -20.04 -3.17 -0.93
CA ALA A 40 -20.77 -2.18 -1.71
C ALA A 40 -21.41 -2.80 -2.95
N ASP A 41 -22.62 -2.36 -3.29
CA ASP A 41 -23.25 -2.67 -4.57
C ASP A 41 -22.68 -1.74 -5.65
N VAL A 42 -21.77 -2.26 -6.47
CA VAL A 42 -21.06 -1.49 -7.48
C VAL A 42 -21.65 -1.77 -8.87
N ILE A 43 -22.25 -0.74 -9.45
CA ILE A 43 -22.77 -0.75 -10.82
C ILE A 43 -21.73 -0.09 -11.74
N LYS A 44 -21.06 -0.91 -12.54
CA LYS A 44 -20.13 -0.45 -13.57
C LYS A 44 -20.92 -0.02 -14.80
N VAL A 45 -20.89 1.26 -15.11
CA VAL A 45 -21.48 1.80 -16.35
C VAL A 45 -20.42 1.77 -17.44
N GLU A 46 -20.75 1.15 -18.56
CA GLU A 46 -19.86 1.03 -19.70
C GLU A 46 -20.52 1.58 -20.96
N ARG A 47 -19.70 2.12 -21.86
CA ARG A 47 -20.14 2.46 -23.22
C ARG A 47 -20.50 1.18 -23.99
N PRO A 48 -21.30 1.29 -25.08
CA PRO A 48 -21.44 0.19 -26.03
C PRO A 48 -20.10 -0.38 -26.48
N GLY A 49 -19.94 -1.71 -26.37
CA GLY A 49 -18.68 -2.42 -26.61
C GLY A 49 -17.75 -2.55 -25.39
N GLY A 50 -18.13 -2.00 -24.24
CA GLY A 50 -17.42 -2.18 -22.97
C GLY A 50 -16.24 -1.22 -22.74
N ASP A 51 -15.66 -1.35 -21.56
CA ASP A 51 -14.41 -0.70 -21.17
C ASP A 51 -13.26 -1.17 -22.07
N PRO A 52 -12.56 -0.27 -22.80
CA PRO A 52 -11.45 -0.65 -23.68
C PRO A 52 -10.29 -1.36 -22.95
N PHE A 53 -10.14 -1.20 -21.63
CA PHE A 53 -9.10 -1.85 -20.84
C PHE A 53 -9.43 -3.28 -20.43
N ARG A 54 -10.61 -3.81 -20.76
CA ARG A 54 -10.93 -5.25 -20.62
C ARG A 54 -9.97 -6.19 -21.36
N ARG A 55 -9.18 -5.65 -22.30
CA ARG A 55 -8.10 -6.38 -22.99
C ARG A 55 -6.88 -6.67 -22.10
N LEU A 56 -6.72 -5.98 -20.98
CA LEU A 56 -5.59 -6.19 -20.07
C LEU A 56 -5.77 -7.52 -19.33
N THR A 57 -4.67 -8.25 -19.14
CA THR A 57 -4.64 -9.53 -18.41
C THR A 57 -5.29 -9.41 -17.02
N ALA A 58 -5.05 -8.31 -16.31
CA ALA A 58 -5.63 -8.07 -14.99
C ALA A 58 -7.07 -7.56 -14.96
N SER A 59 -7.78 -7.51 -16.09
CA SER A 59 -9.18 -7.09 -16.09
C SER A 59 -10.12 -7.93 -15.21
N PRO A 60 -9.96 -9.27 -15.07
CA PRO A 60 -10.77 -10.04 -14.14
C PRO A 60 -10.65 -9.56 -12.69
N VAL A 61 -9.48 -9.04 -12.32
CA VAL A 61 -9.18 -8.54 -10.97
C VAL A 61 -10.02 -7.30 -10.68
N TRP A 62 -9.78 -6.20 -11.40
CA TRP A 62 -10.41 -4.91 -11.09
C TRP A 62 -11.87 -4.79 -11.56
N LEU A 63 -12.45 -5.82 -12.17
CA LEU A 63 -13.87 -5.89 -12.53
C LEU A 63 -14.69 -6.86 -11.67
N ARG A 64 -14.07 -7.67 -10.81
CA ARG A 64 -14.79 -8.59 -9.93
C ARG A 64 -15.72 -7.84 -8.96
N GLY A 65 -16.77 -8.51 -8.53
CA GLY A 65 -17.75 -8.02 -7.57
C GLY A 65 -18.73 -6.98 -8.13
N LYS A 66 -18.61 -6.60 -9.41
CA LYS A 66 -19.39 -5.52 -10.02
C LYS A 66 -20.51 -6.03 -10.91
N ARG A 67 -21.61 -5.29 -10.94
CA ARG A 67 -22.69 -5.45 -11.90
C ARG A 67 -22.46 -4.53 -13.09
N SER A 68 -22.16 -5.11 -14.25
CA SER A 68 -21.94 -4.33 -15.49
C SER A 68 -23.25 -4.01 -16.21
N ILE A 69 -23.44 -2.73 -16.53
CA ILE A 69 -24.49 -2.22 -17.42
C ILE A 69 -23.89 -1.46 -18.59
N THR A 70 -24.61 -1.43 -19.71
CA THR A 70 -24.19 -0.66 -20.89
C THR A 70 -25.13 0.53 -21.08
N LEU A 71 -24.57 1.74 -21.10
CA LEU A 71 -25.28 2.99 -21.39
C LEU A 71 -24.45 3.87 -22.33
N ASP A 72 -25.04 4.34 -23.43
CA ASP A 72 -24.42 5.37 -24.26
C ASP A 72 -24.77 6.77 -23.74
N ILE A 73 -24.00 7.27 -22.79
CA ILE A 73 -24.22 8.60 -22.19
C ILE A 73 -23.96 9.77 -23.17
N GLY A 74 -23.65 9.48 -24.44
CA GLY A 74 -23.78 10.45 -25.53
C GLY A 74 -25.24 10.80 -25.84
N ASP A 75 -26.17 9.87 -25.59
CA ASP A 75 -27.60 10.02 -25.83
C ASP A 75 -28.32 10.64 -24.62
N GLU A 76 -29.26 11.55 -24.88
CA GLU A 76 -29.97 12.26 -23.80
C GLU A 76 -30.80 11.32 -22.92
N ALA A 77 -31.43 10.29 -23.50
CA ALA A 77 -32.18 9.30 -22.74
C ALA A 77 -31.29 8.50 -21.77
N ALA A 78 -30.06 8.17 -22.17
CA ALA A 78 -29.11 7.47 -21.31
C ALA A 78 -28.56 8.38 -20.20
N ARG A 79 -28.43 9.69 -20.45
CA ARG A 79 -28.08 10.67 -19.42
C ARG A 79 -29.16 10.80 -18.36
N GLU A 80 -30.43 10.73 -18.75
CA GLU A 80 -31.54 10.71 -17.78
C GLU A 80 -31.48 9.45 -16.90
N LEU A 81 -31.27 8.28 -17.50
CA LEU A 81 -31.08 7.04 -16.74
C LEU A 81 -29.87 7.13 -15.79
N LEU A 82 -28.77 7.76 -16.21
CA LEU A 82 -27.63 8.00 -15.34
C LEU A 82 -27.98 8.93 -14.16
N ARG A 83 -28.76 9.99 -14.40
CA ARG A 83 -29.25 10.89 -13.34
C ARG A 83 -30.13 10.15 -12.35
N GLU A 84 -31.03 9.28 -12.81
CA GLU A 84 -31.87 8.43 -11.95
C GLU A 84 -31.03 7.46 -11.09
N LEU A 85 -30.04 6.80 -11.70
CA LEU A 85 -29.12 5.92 -10.98
C LEU A 85 -28.30 6.69 -9.92
N ALA A 86 -27.80 7.88 -10.26
CA ALA A 86 -27.02 8.72 -9.35
C ALA A 86 -27.88 9.31 -8.21
N ALA A 87 -29.17 9.58 -8.47
CA ALA A 87 -30.10 10.06 -7.46
C ALA A 87 -30.25 9.06 -6.29
N GLY A 88 -30.21 7.75 -6.58
CA GLY A 88 -30.30 6.67 -5.60
C GLY A 88 -28.95 6.06 -5.17
N ALA A 89 -27.82 6.68 -5.53
CA ALA A 89 -26.48 6.19 -5.21
C ALA A 89 -25.86 6.95 -4.02
N ASP A 90 -24.90 6.32 -3.35
CA ASP A 90 -24.09 6.97 -2.32
C ASP A 90 -22.84 7.62 -2.91
N VAL A 91 -22.24 6.94 -3.90
CA VAL A 91 -20.96 7.31 -4.49
C VAL A 91 -21.03 7.22 -6.01
N VAL A 92 -20.47 8.20 -6.71
CA VAL A 92 -20.10 8.11 -8.12
C VAL A 92 -18.58 8.17 -8.22
N VAL A 93 -17.98 7.25 -8.99
CA VAL A 93 -16.54 7.29 -9.31
C VAL A 93 -16.37 7.50 -10.80
N ALA A 94 -15.55 8.48 -11.19
CA ALA A 94 -15.33 8.84 -12.59
C ALA A 94 -13.84 9.08 -12.87
N SER A 95 -13.41 8.73 -14.10
CA SER A 95 -12.05 9.01 -14.58
C SER A 95 -12.02 9.75 -15.91
N PHE A 96 -12.98 10.67 -16.09
CA PHE A 96 -13.03 11.55 -17.25
C PHE A 96 -11.87 12.56 -17.24
N ARG A 97 -11.44 12.99 -18.44
CA ARG A 97 -10.59 14.18 -18.56
C ARG A 97 -11.36 15.42 -18.11
N PRO A 98 -10.67 16.47 -17.63
CA PRO A 98 -11.33 17.73 -17.29
C PRO A 98 -12.27 18.23 -18.39
N GLY A 99 -13.45 18.73 -18.01
CA GLY A 99 -14.48 19.22 -18.94
C GLY A 99 -15.33 18.15 -19.64
N ARG A 100 -14.87 16.89 -19.68
CA ARG A 100 -15.60 15.82 -20.39
C ARG A 100 -16.82 15.34 -19.60
N ALA A 101 -16.77 15.34 -18.27
CA ALA A 101 -17.92 14.95 -17.45
C ALA A 101 -19.07 15.95 -17.63
N GLU A 102 -18.77 17.24 -17.65
CA GLU A 102 -19.71 18.35 -17.84
C GLU A 102 -20.35 18.27 -19.23
N ALA A 103 -19.56 18.00 -20.27
CA ALA A 103 -20.06 17.82 -21.63
C ALA A 103 -21.02 16.62 -21.78
N LEU A 104 -20.96 15.66 -20.85
CA LEU A 104 -21.81 14.46 -20.83
C LEU A 104 -22.95 14.57 -19.79
N GLY A 105 -23.04 15.65 -19.02
CA GLY A 105 -23.97 15.76 -17.89
C GLY A 105 -23.71 14.73 -16.78
N ALA A 106 -22.48 14.23 -16.69
CA ALA A 106 -22.02 13.23 -15.73
C ALA A 106 -21.08 13.81 -14.67
N ASP A 107 -21.01 15.13 -14.56
CA ASP A 107 -20.22 15.85 -13.56
C ASP A 107 -20.94 15.92 -12.21
N TYR A 108 -20.19 16.33 -11.18
CA TYR A 108 -20.73 16.44 -9.82
C TYR A 108 -21.88 17.43 -9.69
N ALA A 109 -21.82 18.59 -10.36
CA ALA A 109 -22.84 19.62 -10.22
C ALA A 109 -24.18 19.14 -10.79
N THR A 110 -24.15 18.42 -11.92
CA THR A 110 -25.34 17.82 -12.53
C THR A 110 -25.87 16.65 -11.69
N LEU A 111 -25.04 15.67 -11.33
CA LEU A 111 -25.52 14.44 -10.69
C LEU A 111 -25.97 14.63 -9.24
N ARG A 112 -25.55 15.70 -8.56
CA ARG A 112 -25.98 15.99 -7.17
C ARG A 112 -27.34 16.67 -7.06
N GLU A 113 -27.94 17.16 -8.15
CA GLU A 113 -29.17 17.97 -8.07
C GLU A 113 -30.33 17.23 -7.38
N GLY A 114 -30.46 15.93 -7.64
CA GLY A 114 -31.44 15.06 -6.97
C GLY A 114 -30.93 14.37 -5.70
N ASN A 115 -29.66 14.55 -5.34
CA ASN A 115 -29.00 13.84 -4.25
C ASN A 115 -27.94 14.72 -3.55
N PRO A 116 -28.35 15.56 -2.58
CA PRO A 116 -27.43 16.41 -1.82
C PRO A 116 -26.38 15.63 -1.02
N GLY A 117 -26.63 14.33 -0.75
CA GLY A 117 -25.74 13.41 -0.07
C GLY A 117 -24.69 12.76 -0.97
N LEU A 118 -24.72 13.00 -2.29
CA LEU A 118 -23.84 12.31 -3.23
C LEU A 118 -22.35 12.62 -2.98
N VAL A 119 -21.55 11.57 -2.80
CA VAL A 119 -20.09 11.66 -2.88
C VAL A 119 -19.66 11.39 -4.32
N TYR A 120 -18.86 12.28 -4.91
CA TYR A 120 -18.35 12.12 -6.26
C TYR A 120 -16.83 12.11 -6.25
N CYS A 121 -16.21 11.02 -6.73
CA CYS A 121 -14.77 10.86 -6.81
C CYS A 121 -14.27 11.00 -8.25
N SER A 122 -13.51 12.06 -8.52
CA SER A 122 -12.85 12.28 -9.80
C SER A 122 -11.39 11.82 -9.75
N ILE A 123 -10.99 10.94 -10.68
CA ILE A 123 -9.64 10.39 -10.77
C ILE A 123 -9.01 10.79 -12.11
N THR A 124 -7.87 11.50 -12.06
CA THR A 124 -7.18 12.00 -13.27
C THR A 124 -5.70 11.62 -13.29
N GLY A 125 -5.00 11.88 -14.39
CA GLY A 125 -3.55 11.64 -14.48
C GLY A 125 -2.73 12.66 -13.68
N PHE A 126 -2.94 13.95 -13.96
CA PHE A 126 -2.13 15.06 -13.44
C PHE A 126 -2.89 15.99 -12.49
N GLY A 127 -4.11 15.63 -12.12
CA GLY A 127 -5.04 16.51 -11.41
C GLY A 127 -5.94 17.28 -12.37
N PRO A 128 -7.03 17.86 -11.86
CA PRO A 128 -8.02 18.60 -12.65
C PRO A 128 -7.59 20.02 -13.01
N ARG A 129 -6.45 20.48 -12.51
CA ARG A 129 -5.98 21.87 -12.61
C ARG A 129 -4.50 21.88 -12.99
N GLY A 130 -4.08 22.96 -13.65
CA GLY A 130 -2.68 23.20 -14.04
C GLY A 130 -2.36 22.81 -15.49
N PRO A 131 -1.11 23.02 -15.92
CA PRO A 131 -0.72 22.93 -17.33
C PRO A 131 -0.82 21.52 -17.94
N TYR A 132 -0.91 20.49 -17.10
CA TYR A 132 -1.01 19.09 -17.53
C TYR A 132 -2.42 18.48 -17.32
N ALA A 133 -3.41 19.28 -16.92
CA ALA A 133 -4.75 18.78 -16.59
C ALA A 133 -5.39 17.96 -17.74
N ASP A 134 -5.18 18.39 -18.99
CA ASP A 134 -5.75 17.74 -20.18
C ASP A 134 -4.85 16.65 -20.78
N TYR A 135 -3.69 16.36 -20.19
CA TYR A 135 -2.79 15.32 -20.69
C TYR A 135 -3.36 13.92 -20.42
N PRO A 136 -3.09 12.93 -21.31
CA PRO A 136 -3.43 11.54 -21.03
C PRO A 136 -2.79 11.04 -19.73
N GLY A 137 -3.61 10.50 -18.83
CA GLY A 137 -3.16 9.96 -17.54
C GLY A 137 -2.62 8.53 -17.64
N TYR A 138 -1.52 8.35 -18.37
CA TYR A 138 -0.83 7.06 -18.41
C TYR A 138 0.24 7.00 -17.33
N GLU A 139 0.28 5.91 -16.57
CA GLU A 139 1.23 5.67 -15.46
C GLU A 139 2.67 6.07 -15.82
N GLY A 140 3.23 5.51 -16.89
CA GLY A 140 4.61 5.79 -17.30
C GLY A 140 4.87 7.26 -17.66
N VAL A 141 3.89 7.97 -18.23
CA VAL A 141 4.01 9.40 -18.56
C VAL A 141 4.01 10.24 -17.28
N VAL A 142 3.14 9.90 -16.33
CA VAL A 142 3.08 10.59 -15.02
C VAL A 142 4.34 10.30 -14.21
N ALA A 143 4.82 9.05 -14.19
CA ALA A 143 6.06 8.65 -13.53
C ALA A 143 7.29 9.39 -14.12
N ALA A 144 7.38 9.50 -15.45
CA ALA A 144 8.44 10.29 -16.09
C ALA A 144 8.37 11.77 -15.69
N LYS A 145 7.18 12.38 -15.79
CA LYS A 145 7.00 13.82 -15.52
C LYS A 145 7.12 14.20 -14.04
N SER A 146 6.81 13.29 -13.13
CA SER A 146 6.99 13.49 -11.69
C SER A 146 8.44 13.32 -11.23
N GLY A 147 9.34 12.84 -12.10
CA GLY A 147 10.72 12.51 -11.74
C GLY A 147 10.87 11.15 -11.07
N ARG A 148 9.81 10.33 -10.98
CA ARG A 148 9.88 8.99 -10.38
C ARG A 148 10.92 8.10 -11.05
N MET A 149 11.06 8.19 -12.37
CA MET A 149 12.03 7.41 -13.14
C MET A 149 13.50 7.76 -12.82
N GLU A 150 13.77 8.98 -12.34
CA GLU A 150 15.12 9.36 -11.89
C GLU A 150 15.53 8.57 -10.63
N HIS A 151 14.58 8.12 -9.81
CA HIS A 151 14.88 7.35 -8.60
C HIS A 151 15.64 6.05 -8.88
N PHE A 152 15.37 5.45 -10.06
CA PHE A 152 16.02 4.24 -10.54
C PHE A 152 17.25 4.54 -11.42
N GLY A 153 17.70 5.80 -11.49
CA GLY A 153 18.95 6.17 -12.13
C GLY A 153 20.13 5.38 -11.55
N GLY A 154 21.02 4.92 -12.43
CA GLY A 154 22.16 4.07 -12.06
C GLY A 154 21.80 2.64 -11.69
N VAL A 155 20.53 2.21 -11.82
CA VAL A 155 20.21 0.77 -11.84
C VAL A 155 20.89 0.11 -13.05
N PRO A 156 20.64 0.55 -14.31
CA PRO A 156 21.45 0.09 -15.44
C PRO A 156 22.79 0.85 -15.50
N GLN A 157 23.81 0.25 -16.14
CA GLN A 157 25.12 0.89 -16.39
C GLN A 157 25.08 1.93 -17.52
N ARG A 158 23.99 2.69 -17.63
CA ARG A 158 23.85 3.79 -18.57
C ARG A 158 23.42 5.07 -17.85
N GLU A 159 23.70 6.19 -18.51
CA GLU A 159 23.24 7.48 -18.03
C GLU A 159 21.72 7.67 -18.21
N GLY A 160 21.15 8.52 -17.36
CA GLY A 160 19.76 8.94 -17.42
C GLY A 160 18.78 8.08 -16.61
N PRO A 161 17.48 8.43 -16.68
CA PRO A 161 16.44 7.78 -15.89
C PRO A 161 16.16 6.35 -16.38
N ALA A 162 15.63 5.51 -15.49
CA ALA A 162 15.17 4.17 -15.80
C ALA A 162 13.65 4.06 -15.66
N PHE A 163 13.03 3.26 -16.52
CA PHE A 163 11.58 3.07 -16.52
C PHE A 163 11.11 2.53 -15.16
N ALA A 164 10.05 3.14 -14.60
CA ALA A 164 9.45 2.69 -13.35
C ALA A 164 8.46 1.55 -13.64
N ALA A 165 8.84 0.32 -13.29
CA ALA A 165 8.12 -0.89 -13.70
C ALA A 165 6.88 -1.18 -12.84
N VAL A 166 6.95 -0.87 -11.53
CA VAL A 166 5.86 -1.09 -10.58
C VAL A 166 4.83 0.04 -10.70
N GLN A 167 3.54 -0.29 -10.77
CA GLN A 167 2.44 0.67 -11.00
C GLN A 167 2.04 1.42 -9.73
N THR A 168 3.01 2.10 -9.12
CA THR A 168 2.85 2.83 -7.85
C THR A 168 1.83 3.97 -7.91
N GLY A 169 1.71 4.66 -9.06
CA GLY A 169 0.72 5.71 -9.26
C GLY A 169 -0.70 5.15 -9.30
N THR A 170 -0.93 4.08 -10.06
CA THR A 170 -2.21 3.34 -10.09
C THR A 170 -2.61 2.90 -8.68
N HIS A 171 -1.71 2.24 -7.94
CA HIS A 171 -1.96 1.77 -6.57
C HIS A 171 -2.33 2.93 -5.64
N ALA A 172 -1.48 3.95 -5.57
CA ALA A 172 -1.67 5.05 -4.64
C ALA A 172 -2.90 5.90 -4.96
N ALA A 173 -3.20 6.12 -6.24
CA ALA A 173 -4.41 6.83 -6.65
C ALA A 173 -5.68 6.04 -6.31
N ALA A 174 -5.67 4.71 -6.49
CA ALA A 174 -6.80 3.84 -6.11
C ALA A 174 -7.02 3.84 -4.58
N GLN A 175 -5.95 3.72 -3.79
CA GLN A 175 -6.02 3.79 -2.32
C GLN A 175 -6.45 5.18 -1.83
N SER A 176 -5.98 6.25 -2.48
CA SER A 176 -6.38 7.62 -2.18
C SER A 176 -7.85 7.86 -2.52
N ALA A 177 -8.35 7.29 -3.62
CA ALA A 177 -9.78 7.33 -3.97
C ALA A 177 -10.61 6.64 -2.89
N LEU A 178 -10.25 5.41 -2.48
CA LEU A 178 -10.93 4.71 -1.39
C LEU A 178 -10.94 5.51 -0.08
N THR A 179 -9.77 6.02 0.32
CA THR A 179 -9.61 6.82 1.54
C THR A 179 -10.46 8.09 1.49
N GLY A 180 -10.44 8.81 0.36
CA GLY A 180 -11.23 10.01 0.16
C GLY A 180 -12.73 9.73 0.16
N ILE A 181 -13.18 8.63 -0.47
CA ILE A 181 -14.59 8.21 -0.49
C ILE A 181 -15.06 7.94 0.93
N LEU A 182 -14.34 7.11 1.69
CA LEU A 182 -14.70 6.78 3.07
C LEU A 182 -14.68 8.02 3.98
N GLY A 183 -13.71 8.91 3.81
CA GLY A 183 -13.65 10.18 4.54
C GLY A 183 -14.84 11.09 4.23
N ALA A 184 -15.21 11.23 2.96
CA ALA A 184 -16.37 12.01 2.54
C ALA A 184 -17.69 11.40 3.01
N LEU A 185 -17.81 10.07 3.06
CA LEU A 185 -18.97 9.38 3.63
C LEU A 185 -19.11 9.65 5.14
N LEU A 186 -18.00 9.63 5.90
CA LEU A 186 -18.01 10.01 7.32
C LEU A 186 -18.44 11.48 7.52
N VAL A 187 -18.01 12.39 6.65
CA VAL A 187 -18.46 13.79 6.66
C VAL A 187 -19.95 13.89 6.33
N ARG A 188 -20.40 13.17 5.29
CA ARG A 188 -21.80 13.13 4.87
C ARG A 188 -22.70 12.67 6.02
N ASP A 189 -22.31 11.62 6.73
CA ASP A 189 -23.09 11.06 7.82
C ASP A 189 -23.27 12.02 9.01
N ARG A 190 -22.35 12.99 9.18
CA ARG A 190 -22.42 14.03 10.22
C ARG A 190 -23.16 15.28 9.74
N SER A 191 -22.79 15.76 8.54
CA SER A 191 -23.24 17.06 8.02
C SER A 191 -24.49 16.98 7.15
N GLY A 192 -24.91 15.78 6.76
CA GLY A 192 -25.98 15.56 5.79
C GLY A 192 -25.62 15.92 4.35
N ARG A 193 -24.35 16.22 4.04
CA ARG A 193 -23.92 16.71 2.73
C ARG A 193 -22.82 15.85 2.13
N GLY A 194 -23.00 15.43 0.88
CA GLY A 194 -21.97 14.82 0.07
C GLY A 194 -20.95 15.84 -0.43
N GLN A 195 -19.90 15.37 -1.11
CA GLN A 195 -18.77 16.19 -1.55
C GLN A 195 -18.19 15.69 -2.88
N LEU A 196 -17.62 16.61 -3.66
CA LEU A 196 -16.66 16.28 -4.70
C LEU A 196 -15.29 16.07 -4.05
N ILE A 197 -14.70 14.91 -4.30
CA ILE A 197 -13.31 14.59 -3.96
C ILE A 197 -12.53 14.31 -5.25
N GLU A 198 -11.25 14.66 -5.24
CA GLU A 198 -10.38 14.58 -6.40
C GLU A 198 -9.07 13.91 -6.02
N THR A 199 -8.57 13.02 -6.87
CA THR A 199 -7.22 12.47 -6.77
C THR A 199 -6.59 12.34 -8.15
N SER A 200 -5.29 12.06 -8.18
CA SER A 200 -4.57 11.82 -9.42
C SER A 200 -3.40 10.87 -9.26
N LEU A 201 -2.97 10.27 -10.37
CA LEU A 201 -1.72 9.49 -10.41
C LEU A 201 -0.54 10.33 -9.91
N LEU A 202 -0.46 11.60 -10.32
CA LEU A 202 0.60 12.51 -9.89
C LEU A 202 0.61 12.69 -8.38
N GLN A 203 -0.56 12.98 -7.79
CA GLN A 203 -0.69 13.13 -6.32
C GLN A 203 -0.32 11.84 -5.60
N GLY A 204 -0.75 10.68 -6.11
CA GLY A 204 -0.42 9.37 -5.53
C GLY A 204 1.08 9.10 -5.49
N ILE A 205 1.81 9.39 -6.57
CA ILE A 205 3.27 9.16 -6.66
C ILE A 205 4.06 10.04 -5.66
N MET A 206 3.54 11.19 -5.24
CA MET A 206 4.25 12.06 -4.28
C MET A 206 4.48 11.41 -2.90
N GLY A 207 3.70 10.38 -2.54
CA GLY A 207 3.93 9.58 -1.33
C GLY A 207 5.19 8.70 -1.40
N TYR A 208 5.72 8.45 -2.59
CA TYR A 208 6.90 7.60 -2.84
C TYR A 208 8.20 8.39 -2.86
N ASP A 209 8.12 9.71 -3.04
CA ASP A 209 9.24 10.59 -2.86
C ASP A 209 9.51 10.77 -1.36
N LEU A 210 10.23 9.86 -0.70
CA LEU A 210 10.45 9.99 0.74
C LEU A 210 11.39 11.16 1.06
N ASN A 211 12.59 11.13 0.50
CA ASN A 211 13.65 12.12 0.75
C ASN A 211 14.32 12.64 -0.54
N SER A 212 13.98 12.11 -1.72
CA SER A 212 14.75 12.35 -2.94
C SER A 212 14.66 13.81 -3.39
N LEU A 213 13.44 14.36 -3.50
CA LEU A 213 13.26 15.76 -3.91
C LEU A 213 13.86 16.73 -2.87
N VAL A 214 13.69 16.44 -1.58
CA VAL A 214 14.26 17.27 -0.52
C VAL A 214 15.79 17.24 -0.60
N ARG A 215 16.40 16.07 -0.82
CA ARG A 215 17.84 15.96 -1.04
C ARG A 215 18.29 16.79 -2.25
N THR A 216 17.63 16.66 -3.40
CA THR A 216 17.98 17.45 -4.60
C THR A 216 17.87 18.95 -4.36
N GLN A 217 16.86 19.41 -3.61
CA GLN A 217 16.73 20.80 -3.22
C GLN A 217 17.88 21.24 -2.31
N LEU A 218 18.26 20.40 -1.33
CA LEU A 218 19.37 20.68 -0.43
C LEU A 218 20.72 20.73 -1.17
N GLU A 219 20.96 19.82 -2.12
CA GLU A 219 22.18 19.83 -2.96
C GLU A 219 22.26 21.09 -3.83
N ARG A 220 21.13 21.54 -4.39
CA ARG A 220 21.06 22.74 -5.21
C ARG A 220 21.26 24.01 -4.37
N ASP A 221 20.59 24.11 -3.23
CA ASP A 221 20.49 25.34 -2.44
C ASP A 221 21.61 25.45 -1.39
N PHE A 222 22.17 24.31 -0.95
CA PHE A 222 23.21 24.20 0.08
C PHE A 222 24.35 23.24 -0.32
N PRO A 223 25.00 23.45 -1.49
CA PRO A 223 25.97 22.50 -2.04
C PRO A 223 27.18 22.22 -1.12
N VAL A 224 27.66 23.23 -0.38
CA VAL A 224 28.79 23.10 0.55
C VAL A 224 28.43 22.21 1.75
N GLN A 225 27.20 22.32 2.24
CA GLN A 225 26.70 21.52 3.36
C GLN A 225 26.43 20.06 2.96
N MET A 226 26.23 19.82 1.66
CA MET A 226 25.97 18.50 1.10
C MET A 226 27.24 17.80 0.58
N GLU A 227 28.38 18.48 0.57
CA GLU A 227 29.65 17.93 0.09
C GLU A 227 30.06 16.67 0.90
N GLY A 228 30.36 15.57 0.20
CA GLY A 228 30.72 14.28 0.82
C GLY A 228 29.55 13.42 1.32
N ASN A 229 28.29 13.87 1.22
CA ASN A 229 27.13 13.08 1.62
C ASN A 229 26.72 12.05 0.52
N GLN A 230 27.21 10.82 0.67
CA GLN A 230 26.90 9.72 -0.25
C GLN A 230 25.58 8.98 0.05
N LEU A 231 24.87 9.31 1.15
CA LEU A 231 23.71 8.52 1.59
C LEU A 231 22.48 8.73 0.70
N GLY A 232 22.25 7.83 -0.26
CA GLY A 232 21.21 7.97 -1.29
C GLY A 232 21.72 8.58 -2.60
N ALA A 233 23.04 8.67 -2.80
CA ALA A 233 23.62 8.99 -4.09
C ALA A 233 23.29 7.91 -5.13
N TYR A 234 23.13 8.31 -6.39
CA TYR A 234 23.00 7.37 -7.51
C TYR A 234 24.24 6.48 -7.60
N GLY A 235 24.05 5.17 -7.67
CA GLY A 235 25.16 4.20 -7.74
C GLY A 235 25.79 3.79 -6.40
N ALA A 236 25.31 4.26 -5.25
CA ALA A 236 25.84 3.84 -3.96
C ALA A 236 25.65 2.33 -3.69
N ALA A 237 26.62 1.71 -3.01
CA ALA A 237 26.51 0.33 -2.56
C ALA A 237 25.35 0.15 -1.57
N PRO A 238 24.71 -1.03 -1.53
CA PRO A 238 23.65 -1.30 -0.55
C PRO A 238 24.16 -1.11 0.88
N PRO A 239 23.35 -0.57 1.80
CA PRO A 239 23.66 -0.63 3.21
C PRO A 239 23.85 -2.09 3.64
N ILE A 240 24.86 -2.39 4.47
CA ILE A 240 25.23 -3.78 4.76
C ILE A 240 24.10 -4.59 5.40
N TYR A 241 23.20 -3.93 6.11
CA TYR A 241 22.03 -4.55 6.73
C TYR A 241 20.94 -4.95 5.72
N TYR A 242 21.01 -4.45 4.48
CA TYR A 242 20.10 -4.74 3.35
C TYR A 242 20.81 -5.32 2.13
N GLN A 243 22.04 -5.77 2.28
CA GLN A 243 22.87 -6.31 1.20
C GLN A 243 22.25 -7.56 0.57
N PRO A 244 21.81 -7.54 -0.70
CA PRO A 244 21.43 -8.77 -1.40
C PRO A 244 22.63 -9.70 -1.52
N VAL A 245 22.38 -11.00 -1.40
CA VAL A 245 23.38 -12.06 -1.40
C VAL A 245 22.94 -13.19 -2.32
N MET A 246 23.89 -13.84 -2.99
CA MET A 246 23.62 -14.99 -3.85
C MET A 246 24.03 -16.28 -3.14
N ALA A 247 23.15 -17.27 -3.13
CA ALA A 247 23.43 -18.60 -2.61
C ALA A 247 24.19 -19.46 -3.64
N LYS A 248 24.69 -20.63 -3.20
CA LYS A 248 25.45 -21.57 -4.03
C LYS A 248 24.73 -22.03 -5.30
N ASP A 249 23.41 -22.10 -5.25
CA ASP A 249 22.54 -22.55 -6.34
C ASP A 249 22.16 -21.42 -7.32
N GLY A 250 22.73 -20.23 -7.16
CA GLY A 250 22.43 -19.05 -7.98
C GLY A 250 21.18 -18.29 -7.55
N THR A 251 20.47 -18.75 -6.52
CA THR A 251 19.29 -18.04 -6.00
C THR A 251 19.73 -16.82 -5.21
N TRP A 252 19.12 -15.68 -5.51
CA TRP A 252 19.34 -14.44 -4.79
C TRP A 252 18.41 -14.33 -3.59
N ILE A 253 18.95 -13.85 -2.47
CA ILE A 253 18.24 -13.63 -1.21
C ILE A 253 18.37 -12.15 -0.85
N GLN A 254 17.28 -11.58 -0.33
CA GLN A 254 17.18 -10.23 0.18
C GLN A 254 17.14 -10.23 1.72
N PRO A 255 18.28 -10.04 2.40
CA PRO A 255 18.33 -9.69 3.82
C PRO A 255 17.70 -8.32 4.10
N ALA A 256 17.08 -8.17 5.26
CA ALA A 256 16.34 -6.98 5.68
C ALA A 256 16.58 -6.62 7.17
N ASN A 257 17.81 -6.65 7.63
CA ASN A 257 18.17 -6.67 9.07
C ASN A 257 18.49 -5.27 9.65
N LEU A 258 17.55 -4.34 9.52
CA LEU A 258 17.73 -2.90 9.79
C LEU A 258 18.24 -2.53 11.19
N VAL A 259 17.74 -3.22 12.22
CA VAL A 259 18.02 -2.92 13.63
C VAL A 259 19.07 -3.88 14.18
N ASP A 260 19.86 -3.42 15.14
CA ASP A 260 21.16 -4.02 15.50
C ASP A 260 21.03 -5.49 15.90
N HIS A 261 20.00 -5.83 16.68
CA HIS A 261 19.77 -7.22 17.09
C HIS A 261 19.43 -8.16 15.91
N LEU A 262 18.76 -7.66 14.86
CA LEU A 262 18.51 -8.44 13.64
C LEU A 262 19.80 -8.60 12.84
N PHE A 263 20.60 -7.54 12.73
CA PHE A 263 21.89 -7.60 12.05
C PHE A 263 22.84 -8.58 12.76
N HIS A 264 22.90 -8.54 14.08
CA HIS A 264 23.71 -9.46 14.88
C HIS A 264 23.27 -10.91 14.71
N ALA A 265 21.96 -11.16 14.75
CA ALA A 265 21.41 -12.49 14.50
C ALA A 265 21.76 -12.99 13.09
N PHE A 266 21.68 -12.14 12.07
CA PHE A 266 22.06 -12.51 10.70
C PHE A 266 23.53 -12.88 10.59
N ILE A 267 24.44 -12.02 11.08
CA ILE A 267 25.90 -12.26 11.10
C ILE A 267 26.25 -13.58 11.81
N ALA A 268 25.66 -13.83 12.99
CA ALA A 268 25.87 -15.08 13.71
C ALA A 268 25.31 -16.29 12.95
N THR A 269 24.14 -16.15 12.30
CA THR A 269 23.51 -17.24 11.55
C THR A 269 24.32 -17.62 10.32
N ILE A 270 24.93 -16.63 9.65
CA ILE A 270 25.86 -16.90 8.55
C ILE A 270 27.25 -17.32 9.03
N GLY A 271 27.55 -17.32 10.33
CA GLY A 271 28.84 -17.78 10.87
C GLY A 271 29.99 -16.79 10.71
N LEU A 272 29.70 -15.49 10.83
CA LEU A 272 30.69 -14.40 10.79
C LEU A 272 30.77 -13.65 12.13
N GLU A 273 30.41 -14.30 13.24
CA GLU A 273 30.44 -13.70 14.59
C GLU A 273 31.84 -13.33 15.09
N ASP A 274 32.90 -13.79 14.42
CA ASP A 274 34.28 -13.41 14.72
C ASP A 274 34.52 -11.90 14.52
N ILE A 275 33.69 -11.20 13.74
CA ILE A 275 33.78 -9.75 13.59
C ILE A 275 33.62 -9.03 14.94
N TYR A 276 32.89 -9.61 15.90
CA TYR A 276 32.68 -9.01 17.22
C TYR A 276 33.90 -9.14 18.14
N LEU A 277 34.95 -9.86 17.71
CA LEU A 277 36.24 -9.92 18.40
C LEU A 277 37.21 -8.83 17.91
N ASP A 278 36.91 -8.19 16.79
CA ASP A 278 37.72 -7.15 16.18
C ASP A 278 37.07 -5.78 16.42
N GLU A 279 37.79 -4.91 17.16
CA GLU A 279 37.30 -3.61 17.57
C GLU A 279 36.88 -2.71 16.39
N ARG A 280 37.40 -2.95 15.19
CA ARG A 280 37.02 -2.24 13.95
C ARG A 280 35.52 -2.37 13.63
N PHE A 281 34.90 -3.49 14.01
CA PHE A 281 33.50 -3.77 13.69
C PHE A 281 32.52 -3.47 14.82
N ASN A 282 32.99 -2.95 15.97
CA ASN A 282 32.12 -2.67 17.14
C ASN A 282 30.95 -1.72 16.82
N GLY A 283 31.09 -0.86 15.81
CA GLY A 283 30.05 0.06 15.37
C GLY A 283 29.05 -0.52 14.35
N ALA A 284 29.17 -1.79 13.98
CA ALA A 284 28.30 -2.40 12.98
C ALA A 284 26.82 -2.39 13.42
N PRO A 285 25.86 -2.21 12.48
CA PRO A 285 26.08 -2.06 11.05
C PRO A 285 26.23 -0.60 10.57
N ARG A 286 26.15 0.41 11.45
CA ARG A 286 26.04 1.83 11.04
C ARG A 286 27.34 2.62 11.13
N GLN A 287 28.11 2.43 12.19
CA GLN A 287 29.32 3.20 12.51
C GLN A 287 30.57 2.43 12.10
N LEU A 288 30.68 2.13 10.80
CA LEU A 288 31.86 1.49 10.21
C LEU A 288 32.56 2.44 9.26
N ALA A 289 33.91 2.44 9.32
CA ALA A 289 34.73 3.05 8.28
C ALA A 289 34.43 2.35 6.93
N GLU A 290 34.61 3.09 5.83
CA GLU A 290 34.26 2.61 4.50
C GLU A 290 34.99 1.31 4.14
N ALA A 291 36.31 1.25 4.36
CA ALA A 291 37.11 0.06 4.09
C ALA A 291 36.65 -1.18 4.89
N ASP A 292 36.39 -1.03 6.19
CA ASP A 292 35.92 -2.14 7.03
C ASP A 292 34.50 -2.59 6.60
N ARG A 293 33.65 -1.65 6.18
CA ARG A 293 32.33 -1.96 5.64
C ARG A 293 32.40 -2.80 4.36
N GLU A 294 33.30 -2.45 3.44
CA GLU A 294 33.52 -3.21 2.21
C GLU A 294 34.13 -4.59 2.48
N GLU A 295 35.05 -4.70 3.44
CA GLU A 295 35.60 -5.98 3.91
C GLU A 295 34.47 -6.89 4.45
N LEU A 296 33.61 -6.37 5.33
CA LEU A 296 32.49 -7.14 5.87
C LEU A 296 31.50 -7.55 4.77
N ARG A 297 31.21 -6.67 3.82
CA ARG A 297 30.35 -6.99 2.67
C ARG A 297 30.92 -8.14 1.85
N GLU A 298 32.22 -8.11 1.55
CA GLU A 298 32.88 -9.19 0.83
C GLU A 298 32.75 -10.53 1.58
N ARG A 299 33.02 -10.52 2.88
CA ARG A 299 32.86 -11.69 3.73
C ARG A 299 31.44 -12.23 3.71
N MET A 300 30.43 -11.36 3.80
CA MET A 300 29.01 -11.76 3.71
C MET A 300 28.69 -12.40 2.36
N LEU A 301 29.09 -11.76 1.26
CA LEU A 301 28.85 -12.25 -0.10
C LEU A 301 29.47 -13.63 -0.33
N LEU A 302 30.75 -13.80 0.03
CA LEU A 302 31.46 -15.06 -0.12
C LEU A 302 30.90 -16.16 0.78
N ARG A 303 30.49 -15.82 2.02
CA ARG A 303 29.97 -16.79 2.97
C ARG A 303 28.67 -17.42 2.49
N VAL A 304 27.77 -16.63 1.91
CA VAL A 304 26.46 -17.12 1.47
C VAL A 304 26.59 -18.05 0.25
N LEU A 305 27.65 -17.93 -0.56
CA LEU A 305 27.94 -18.87 -1.67
C LEU A 305 28.26 -20.30 -1.24
N GLU A 306 28.50 -20.55 0.05
CA GLU A 306 28.89 -21.89 0.53
C GLU A 306 27.72 -22.88 0.62
N ARG A 307 26.47 -22.40 0.69
CA ARG A 307 25.25 -23.21 0.89
C ARG A 307 24.15 -22.83 -0.08
N THR A 308 23.21 -23.74 -0.31
CA THR A 308 22.03 -23.48 -1.16
C THR A 308 21.07 -22.51 -0.49
N SER A 309 20.14 -21.93 -1.25
CA SER A 309 19.14 -21.04 -0.70
C SER A 309 18.24 -21.76 0.32
N ASP A 310 17.85 -23.00 0.05
CA ASP A 310 17.03 -23.78 0.98
C ASP A 310 17.72 -24.02 2.33
N GLU A 311 19.01 -24.36 2.32
CA GLU A 311 19.82 -24.54 3.53
C GLU A 311 19.90 -23.23 4.33
N TRP A 312 20.12 -22.09 3.66
CA TRP A 312 20.14 -20.79 4.33
C TRP A 312 18.78 -20.39 4.89
N MET A 313 17.72 -20.59 4.12
CA MET A 313 16.36 -20.23 4.54
C MET A 313 15.90 -21.10 5.71
N GLU A 314 16.33 -22.36 5.81
CA GLU A 314 16.12 -23.19 7.00
C GLU A 314 16.82 -22.57 8.23
N LEU A 315 18.09 -22.19 8.11
CA LEU A 315 18.83 -21.53 9.19
C LEU A 315 18.18 -20.20 9.60
N PHE A 316 17.78 -19.36 8.65
CA PHE A 316 17.14 -18.07 8.92
C PHE A 316 15.78 -18.20 9.60
N ARG A 317 14.96 -19.19 9.21
CA ARG A 317 13.68 -19.50 9.87
C ARG A 317 13.90 -19.96 11.32
N ASN A 318 14.94 -20.76 11.56
CA ASN A 318 15.28 -21.26 12.90
C ASN A 318 15.87 -20.19 13.81
N ALA A 319 16.56 -19.18 13.27
CA ALA A 319 17.19 -18.11 14.05
C ALA A 319 16.21 -17.10 14.67
N GLN A 320 14.92 -17.12 14.31
CA GLN A 320 13.80 -16.26 14.77
C GLN A 320 13.96 -14.74 14.57
N ASN A 321 15.17 -14.20 14.57
CA ASN A 321 15.51 -12.78 14.47
C ASN A 321 16.30 -12.45 13.20
N VAL A 322 16.06 -13.19 12.11
CA VAL A 322 16.65 -12.91 10.80
C VAL A 322 15.53 -12.62 9.80
N ALA A 323 15.59 -11.43 9.22
CA ALA A 323 14.74 -11.03 8.11
C ALA A 323 15.49 -11.28 6.81
N ALA A 324 15.05 -12.27 6.04
CA ALA A 324 15.61 -12.63 4.75
C ALA A 324 14.58 -13.44 3.96
N GLU A 325 14.46 -13.19 2.66
CA GLU A 325 13.64 -13.97 1.74
C GLU A 325 14.30 -14.08 0.37
N PRO A 326 14.09 -15.18 -0.38
CA PRO A 326 14.52 -15.24 -1.78
C PRO A 326 13.78 -14.23 -2.64
N PHE A 327 14.44 -13.74 -3.70
CA PHE A 327 13.76 -12.99 -4.75
C PHE A 327 12.84 -13.93 -5.54
N GLY A 328 11.60 -13.49 -5.77
CA GLY A 328 10.60 -14.23 -6.54
C GLY A 328 10.06 -13.42 -7.70
N GLU A 329 9.42 -14.10 -8.65
CA GLU A 329 8.64 -13.45 -9.71
C GLU A 329 7.22 -13.12 -9.22
N THR A 330 6.53 -12.21 -9.91
CA THR A 330 5.17 -11.81 -9.51
C THR A 330 4.18 -12.99 -9.47
N LEU A 331 4.26 -13.91 -10.44
CA LEU A 331 3.37 -15.06 -10.49
C LEU A 331 3.70 -16.13 -9.46
N SER A 332 4.98 -16.31 -9.08
CA SER A 332 5.33 -17.29 -8.05
C SER A 332 4.76 -16.90 -6.68
N ALA A 333 4.62 -15.59 -6.42
CA ALA A 333 4.02 -15.07 -5.21
C ALA A 333 2.53 -15.42 -5.05
N LEU A 334 1.79 -15.76 -6.13
CA LEU A 334 0.41 -16.27 -6.01
C LEU A 334 0.37 -17.57 -5.17
N SER A 335 1.47 -18.33 -5.12
CA SER A 335 1.58 -19.57 -4.34
C SER A 335 2.34 -19.39 -3.02
N ASN A 336 2.65 -18.15 -2.63
CA ASN A 336 3.33 -17.90 -1.37
C ASN A 336 2.43 -18.30 -0.18
N PRO A 337 2.93 -19.12 0.77
CA PRO A 337 2.11 -19.67 1.85
C PRO A 337 1.61 -18.61 2.83
N ASP A 338 2.35 -17.52 3.04
CA ASP A 338 1.92 -16.41 3.89
C ASP A 338 0.77 -15.64 3.22
N LEU A 339 0.88 -15.31 1.93
CA LEU A 339 -0.19 -14.63 1.19
C LEU A 339 -1.48 -15.47 1.11
N VAL A 340 -1.35 -16.78 0.85
CA VAL A 340 -2.50 -17.71 0.79
C VAL A 340 -3.17 -17.84 2.16
N ALA A 341 -2.40 -18.03 3.24
CA ALA A 341 -2.95 -18.20 4.59
C ALA A 341 -3.72 -16.96 5.07
N ASN A 342 -3.32 -15.77 4.62
CA ASN A 342 -3.96 -14.51 4.99
C ASN A 342 -5.08 -14.08 4.01
N SER A 343 -5.50 -14.94 3.06
CA SER A 343 -6.53 -14.61 2.06
C SER A 343 -6.18 -13.39 1.18
N GLU A 344 -4.88 -13.16 0.99
CA GLU A 344 -4.31 -12.12 0.12
C GLU A 344 -4.05 -12.66 -1.29
N VAL A 345 -4.20 -13.98 -1.49
CA VAL A 345 -4.41 -14.64 -2.77
C VAL A 345 -5.70 -15.43 -2.70
N VAL A 346 -6.52 -15.35 -3.75
CA VAL A 346 -7.78 -16.07 -3.88
C VAL A 346 -7.90 -16.72 -5.26
N GLU A 347 -8.77 -17.70 -5.36
CA GLU A 347 -9.18 -18.29 -6.64
C GLU A 347 -10.66 -17.98 -6.87
N VAL A 348 -10.99 -17.50 -8.06
CA VAL A 348 -12.35 -17.14 -8.46
C VAL A 348 -12.71 -17.87 -9.74
N GLU A 349 -13.81 -18.62 -9.72
CA GLU A 349 -14.32 -19.32 -10.91
C GLU A 349 -14.94 -18.32 -11.89
N HIS A 350 -14.31 -18.12 -13.03
CA HIS A 350 -14.76 -17.18 -14.07
C HIS A 350 -15.44 -17.93 -15.24
N PRO A 351 -16.66 -17.54 -15.66
CA PRO A 351 -17.45 -18.30 -16.64
C PRO A 351 -16.78 -18.65 -17.97
N ARG A 352 -15.80 -17.83 -18.39
CA ARG A 352 -15.02 -18.05 -19.63
C ARG A 352 -13.56 -18.42 -19.43
N LEU A 353 -12.99 -18.11 -18.28
CA LEU A 353 -11.54 -18.25 -18.05
C LEU A 353 -11.23 -19.46 -17.14
N GLY A 354 -12.28 -20.10 -16.60
CA GLY A 354 -12.13 -21.12 -15.57
C GLY A 354 -11.63 -20.52 -14.25
N PRO A 355 -10.84 -21.27 -13.48
CA PRO A 355 -10.23 -20.79 -12.25
C PRO A 355 -9.26 -19.63 -12.52
N VAL A 356 -9.50 -18.49 -11.89
CA VAL A 356 -8.61 -17.32 -11.93
C VAL A 356 -7.99 -17.14 -10.55
N ARG A 357 -6.68 -17.38 -10.42
CA ARG A 357 -5.93 -17.05 -9.20
C ARG A 357 -5.49 -15.60 -9.25
N GLN A 358 -5.78 -14.83 -8.20
CA GLN A 358 -5.58 -13.38 -8.21
C GLN A 358 -5.42 -12.81 -6.79
N LEU A 359 -5.08 -11.51 -6.71
CA LEU A 359 -5.01 -10.79 -5.43
C LEU A 359 -6.31 -10.90 -4.64
N GLY A 360 -6.21 -11.02 -3.31
CA GLY A 360 -7.33 -11.13 -2.38
C GLY A 360 -7.74 -9.78 -1.78
N LEU A 361 -8.17 -9.80 -0.51
CA LEU A 361 -8.60 -8.61 0.22
C LEU A 361 -7.41 -7.70 0.54
N VAL A 362 -7.64 -6.37 0.58
CA VAL A 362 -6.58 -5.39 0.89
C VAL A 362 -6.19 -5.41 2.38
N ALA A 363 -7.13 -5.79 3.25
CA ALA A 363 -6.95 -5.90 4.69
C ALA A 363 -7.93 -6.90 5.32
N ASN A 364 -7.51 -7.55 6.40
CA ASN A 364 -8.34 -8.51 7.13
C ASN A 364 -9.01 -7.84 8.33
N LEU A 365 -10.34 -7.69 8.29
CA LEU A 365 -11.17 -7.09 9.33
C LEU A 365 -11.85 -8.20 10.14
N THR A 366 -11.72 -8.16 11.48
CA THR A 366 -12.16 -9.26 12.35
C THR A 366 -13.66 -9.28 12.69
N GLN A 367 -14.35 -8.15 12.62
CA GLN A 367 -15.79 -8.05 12.97
C GLN A 367 -16.68 -7.82 11.74
N THR A 368 -16.16 -7.13 10.73
CA THR A 368 -16.82 -6.89 9.45
C THR A 368 -15.90 -7.34 8.31
N PRO A 369 -15.64 -8.65 8.17
CA PRO A 369 -14.72 -9.15 7.16
C PRO A 369 -15.20 -8.78 5.75
N GLY A 370 -14.26 -8.51 4.85
CA GLY A 370 -14.54 -8.43 3.42
C GLY A 370 -14.82 -9.82 2.84
N THR A 371 -15.41 -9.87 1.66
CA THR A 371 -15.59 -11.08 0.86
C THR A 371 -15.31 -10.76 -0.59
N VAL A 372 -14.40 -11.50 -1.21
CA VAL A 372 -14.15 -11.34 -2.65
C VAL A 372 -15.43 -11.66 -3.41
N GLY A 373 -15.85 -10.69 -4.23
CA GLY A 373 -17.13 -10.76 -4.94
C GLY A 373 -17.16 -11.76 -6.11
N ALA A 374 -18.29 -11.76 -6.82
CA ALA A 374 -18.49 -12.57 -8.04
C ALA A 374 -17.40 -12.30 -9.11
N PRO A 375 -17.13 -13.26 -10.02
CA PRO A 375 -16.21 -13.02 -11.14
C PRO A 375 -16.61 -11.80 -11.98
N ALA A 376 -15.64 -11.22 -12.68
CA ALA A 376 -15.87 -10.10 -13.59
C ALA A 376 -16.99 -10.40 -14.60
N ALA A 377 -18.00 -9.54 -14.64
CA ALA A 377 -19.14 -9.71 -15.52
C ALA A 377 -18.87 -9.23 -16.94
N ASP A 378 -19.63 -9.76 -17.90
CA ASP A 378 -19.64 -9.28 -19.28
C ASP A 378 -20.21 -7.87 -19.40
N PRO A 379 -19.73 -7.07 -20.38
CA PRO A 379 -20.31 -5.77 -20.68
C PRO A 379 -21.83 -5.86 -20.84
N GLY A 380 -22.55 -5.17 -19.95
CA GLY A 380 -24.01 -5.11 -19.98
C GLY A 380 -24.76 -6.33 -19.47
N ALA A 381 -24.07 -7.31 -18.87
CA ALA A 381 -24.68 -8.55 -18.35
C ALA A 381 -25.86 -8.30 -17.39
N HIS A 382 -25.87 -7.17 -16.70
CA HIS A 382 -26.88 -6.80 -15.71
C HIS A 382 -27.75 -5.62 -16.15
N THR A 383 -27.70 -5.20 -17.43
CA THR A 383 -28.43 -4.01 -17.91
C THR A 383 -29.93 -4.15 -17.65
N SER A 384 -30.54 -5.26 -18.08
CA SER A 384 -31.98 -5.49 -17.87
C SER A 384 -32.36 -5.64 -16.39
N GLU A 385 -31.47 -6.24 -15.58
CA GLU A 385 -31.70 -6.43 -14.14
C GLU A 385 -31.72 -5.08 -13.42
N VAL A 386 -30.65 -4.29 -13.60
CA VAL A 386 -30.48 -2.99 -12.93
C VAL A 386 -31.55 -1.99 -13.36
N LEU A 387 -31.90 -1.95 -14.65
CA LEU A 387 -32.96 -1.04 -15.15
C LEU A 387 -34.37 -1.46 -14.72
N ALA A 388 -34.57 -2.72 -14.29
CA ALA A 388 -35.83 -3.20 -13.73
C ALA A 388 -35.93 -3.01 -12.21
N GLU A 389 -34.83 -2.65 -11.54
CA GLU A 389 -34.86 -2.35 -10.11
C GLU A 389 -35.73 -1.13 -9.83
N PRO A 390 -36.47 -1.12 -8.70
CA PRO A 390 -37.12 0.10 -8.25
C PRO A 390 -36.07 1.18 -7.99
N SER A 391 -36.40 2.42 -8.36
CA SER A 391 -35.59 3.59 -8.02
C SER A 391 -35.33 3.63 -6.51
N ARG A 392 -34.09 3.88 -6.12
CA ARG A 392 -33.74 4.10 -4.72
C ARG A 392 -33.91 5.57 -4.38
N ASP A 393 -34.44 5.82 -3.19
CA ASP A 393 -34.50 7.18 -2.66
C ASP A 393 -33.08 7.72 -2.43
N ALA A 394 -32.93 9.04 -2.58
CA ALA A 394 -31.70 9.72 -2.22
C ALA A 394 -31.37 9.48 -0.75
N TRP A 395 -30.07 9.36 -0.46
CA TRP A 395 -29.62 9.22 0.91
C TRP A 395 -30.10 10.42 1.75
N THR A 396 -30.61 10.15 2.94
CA THR A 396 -31.02 11.17 3.90
C THR A 396 -30.27 10.95 5.22
N PRO A 397 -29.87 12.03 5.90
CA PRO A 397 -29.17 11.90 7.17
C PRO A 397 -30.10 11.34 8.24
N ALA A 398 -29.61 10.34 8.99
CA ALA A 398 -30.38 9.72 10.07
C ALA A 398 -30.63 10.69 11.24
N ASN A 399 -29.77 11.69 11.42
CA ASN A 399 -29.86 12.74 12.43
C ASN A 399 -29.83 14.12 11.75
N GLY A 400 -30.16 15.20 12.47
CA GLY A 400 -30.05 16.56 11.93
C GLY A 400 -28.64 16.86 11.38
N ALA A 401 -28.55 17.80 10.44
CA ALA A 401 -27.28 18.18 9.83
C ALA A 401 -26.42 19.02 10.77
N ASP A 402 -25.26 18.50 11.17
CA ASP A 402 -24.22 19.29 11.82
C ASP A 402 -23.56 20.26 10.83
N ALA A 403 -22.81 21.25 11.34
CA ALA A 403 -21.96 22.08 10.52
C ALA A 403 -20.88 21.23 9.81
N MET A 404 -20.52 21.64 8.58
CA MET A 404 -19.43 21.00 7.85
C MET A 404 -18.13 21.04 8.68
N PRO A 405 -17.48 19.89 8.94
CA PRO A 405 -16.21 19.88 9.63
C PRO A 405 -15.11 20.47 8.74
N ALA A 406 -14.07 21.02 9.37
CA ALA A 406 -12.91 21.55 8.65
C ALA A 406 -12.15 20.46 7.87
N HIS A 407 -12.13 19.25 8.41
CA HIS A 407 -11.45 18.10 7.83
C HIS A 407 -12.27 16.81 8.03
N PRO A 408 -12.12 15.78 7.16
CA PRO A 408 -12.90 14.56 7.25
C PRO A 408 -12.77 13.79 8.57
N LEU A 409 -11.57 13.78 9.16
CA LEU A 409 -11.28 13.12 10.43
C LEU A 409 -11.23 14.09 11.61
N ALA A 410 -11.83 15.28 11.48
CA ALA A 410 -11.90 16.22 12.59
C ALA A 410 -12.61 15.60 13.81
N GLY A 411 -11.89 15.53 14.93
CA GLY A 411 -12.34 14.90 16.17
C GLY A 411 -11.89 13.44 16.34
N VAL A 412 -11.21 12.85 15.36
CA VAL A 412 -10.63 11.50 15.46
C VAL A 412 -9.26 11.57 16.10
N THR A 413 -9.01 10.75 17.12
CA THR A 413 -7.69 10.61 17.76
C THR A 413 -7.05 9.27 17.38
N VAL A 414 -5.80 9.33 16.89
CA VAL A 414 -5.01 8.15 16.49
C VAL A 414 -3.82 8.02 17.42
N LEU A 415 -3.63 6.85 18.01
CA LEU A 415 -2.40 6.48 18.73
C LEU A 415 -1.51 5.68 17.79
N GLU A 416 -0.29 6.16 17.56
CA GLU A 416 0.70 5.47 16.73
C GLU A 416 1.83 4.91 17.61
N PHE A 417 1.91 3.58 17.68
CA PHE A 417 3.00 2.83 18.29
C PHE A 417 3.81 2.13 17.19
N ALA A 418 4.38 2.94 16.30
CA ALA A 418 5.05 2.44 15.10
C ALA A 418 6.39 3.12 14.85
N THR A 419 7.26 2.39 14.17
CA THR A 419 8.61 2.84 13.80
C THR A 419 8.84 2.74 12.30
N VAL A 420 9.80 3.49 11.78
CA VAL A 420 10.23 3.53 10.38
C VAL A 420 9.18 4.19 9.48
N ILE A 421 8.74 3.57 8.37
CA ILE A 421 8.02 4.28 7.30
C ILE A 421 6.60 3.74 7.10
N ALA A 422 6.39 2.45 6.84
CA ALA A 422 5.08 1.92 6.42
C ALA A 422 3.88 2.36 7.29
N ALA A 423 3.90 2.05 8.59
CA ALA A 423 2.84 2.46 9.50
C ALA A 423 2.89 3.97 9.84
N PRO A 424 4.07 4.57 10.12
CA PRO A 424 4.16 6.01 10.38
C PRO A 424 3.68 6.90 9.22
N LEU A 425 4.07 6.65 7.97
CA LEU A 425 3.56 7.42 6.84
C LEU A 425 2.05 7.21 6.66
N GLY A 426 1.54 5.99 6.85
CA GLY A 426 0.09 5.74 6.87
C GLY A 426 -0.66 6.57 7.91
N ALA A 427 -0.12 6.70 9.12
CA ALA A 427 -0.68 7.57 10.16
C ALA A 427 -0.54 9.07 9.82
N ALA A 428 0.52 9.49 9.11
CA ALA A 428 0.65 10.88 8.64
C ALA A 428 -0.43 11.23 7.62
N LEU A 429 -0.79 10.30 6.73
CA LEU A 429 -1.92 10.49 5.80
C LEU A 429 -3.25 10.67 6.53
N LEU A 430 -3.44 10.06 7.71
CA LEU A 430 -4.61 10.32 8.55
C LEU A 430 -4.56 11.72 9.19
N ALA A 431 -3.37 12.20 9.55
CA ALA A 431 -3.18 13.57 10.03
C ALA A 431 -3.51 14.61 8.94
N ASP A 432 -3.16 14.34 7.68
CA ASP A 432 -3.51 15.19 6.53
C ASP A 432 -5.03 15.29 6.32
N LEU A 433 -5.78 14.26 6.73
CA LEU A 433 -7.24 14.24 6.77
C LEU A 433 -7.83 14.85 8.05
N GLY A 434 -6.99 15.43 8.92
CA GLY A 434 -7.36 16.17 10.12
C GLY A 434 -7.52 15.35 11.39
N ALA A 435 -7.04 14.09 11.42
CA ALA A 435 -6.97 13.33 12.66
C ALA A 435 -5.89 13.91 13.59
N ARG A 436 -6.14 13.88 14.90
CA ARG A 436 -5.11 14.15 15.91
C ARG A 436 -4.26 12.90 16.10
N VAL A 437 -3.03 12.90 15.62
CA VAL A 437 -2.14 11.74 15.72
C VAL A 437 -1.12 11.95 16.84
N ILE A 438 -1.14 11.05 17.82
CA ILE A 438 -0.17 11.00 18.92
C ILE A 438 0.80 9.85 18.62
N LYS A 439 2.03 10.20 18.26
CA LYS A 439 3.12 9.25 18.02
C LYS A 439 3.80 8.93 19.34
N VAL A 440 3.62 7.71 19.82
CA VAL A 440 4.25 7.22 21.04
C VAL A 440 5.58 6.54 20.68
N GLU A 441 6.66 7.04 21.28
CA GLU A 441 8.03 6.65 20.97
C GLU A 441 8.76 6.17 22.23
N PRO A 442 9.81 5.35 22.10
CA PRO A 442 10.67 5.07 23.23
C PRO A 442 11.38 6.34 23.71
N ILE A 443 11.87 6.33 24.95
CA ILE A 443 12.74 7.39 25.47
C ILE A 443 13.96 7.53 24.55
N GLY A 444 14.17 8.74 24.00
CA GLY A 444 15.20 9.01 22.99
C GLY A 444 14.68 9.09 21.55
N GLY A 445 13.40 8.77 21.31
CA GLY A 445 12.76 8.82 19.99
C GLY A 445 12.95 7.53 19.18
N GLU A 446 12.19 7.39 18.09
CA GLU A 446 12.29 6.22 17.23
C GLU A 446 13.60 6.18 16.42
N PRO A 447 14.11 4.98 16.05
CA PRO A 447 15.39 4.85 15.33
C PRO A 447 15.45 5.62 14.00
N PHE A 448 14.32 5.77 13.30
CA PHE A 448 14.30 6.47 12.01
C PHE A 448 14.59 7.97 12.12
N ARG A 449 14.43 8.57 13.30
CA ARG A 449 14.79 9.99 13.54
C ARG A 449 16.27 10.28 13.34
N GLY A 450 17.13 9.29 13.61
CA GLY A 450 18.59 9.39 13.49
C GLY A 450 19.15 8.81 12.19
N ASN A 451 18.32 8.28 11.29
CA ASN A 451 18.76 7.42 10.18
C ASN A 451 19.37 8.16 8.98
N THR A 452 19.99 9.34 9.17
CA THR A 452 20.70 10.01 8.08
C THR A 452 21.89 10.82 8.58
N PRO A 453 23.08 10.19 8.66
CA PRO A 453 24.33 10.91 8.84
C PRO A 453 24.52 11.91 7.69
N GLY A 454 24.82 13.17 8.00
CA GLY A 454 25.18 14.19 7.00
C GLY A 454 24.05 15.04 6.42
N LEU A 455 22.79 14.86 6.84
CA LEU A 455 21.75 15.89 6.66
C LEU A 455 21.54 16.67 7.96
N PRO A 456 21.26 17.99 7.90
CA PRO A 456 20.77 18.72 9.07
C PRO A 456 19.55 17.99 9.66
N GLY A 457 19.48 17.92 11.00
CA GLY A 457 18.59 17.01 11.71
C GLY A 457 17.13 16.94 11.25
N GLN A 458 16.52 15.77 11.45
CA GLN A 458 15.08 15.49 11.28
C GLN A 458 14.46 15.64 9.87
N VAL A 459 15.24 15.86 8.82
CA VAL A 459 14.71 15.89 7.45
C VAL A 459 14.11 14.53 7.03
N SER A 460 14.80 13.43 7.34
CA SER A 460 14.40 12.08 6.93
C SER A 460 13.06 11.57 7.49
N PRO A 461 12.72 11.81 8.77
CA PRO A 461 11.39 11.51 9.29
C PRO A 461 10.34 12.56 8.93
N ALA A 462 10.63 13.61 8.15
CA ALA A 462 9.67 14.69 7.93
C ALA A 462 8.33 14.18 7.38
N LYS A 463 8.34 13.28 6.40
CA LYS A 463 7.11 12.68 5.85
C LYS A 463 6.40 11.73 6.81
N THR A 464 7.12 11.13 7.76
CA THR A 464 6.54 10.17 8.72
C THR A 464 6.15 10.81 10.04
N THR A 465 6.50 12.08 10.29
CA THR A 465 6.24 12.77 11.56
C THR A 465 5.48 14.10 11.42
N ALA A 466 5.34 14.62 10.20
CA ALA A 466 4.55 15.82 9.94
C ALA A 466 3.11 15.67 10.44
N GLY A 467 2.58 16.74 11.05
CA GLY A 467 1.21 16.79 11.55
C GLY A 467 0.95 16.04 12.87
N LYS A 468 1.99 15.51 13.54
CA LYS A 468 1.84 14.65 14.73
C LYS A 468 2.34 15.27 16.02
N GLU A 469 1.73 14.85 17.12
CA GLU A 469 2.19 15.11 18.48
C GLU A 469 3.11 13.98 18.95
N GLY A 470 4.37 14.28 19.24
CA GLY A 470 5.32 13.29 19.75
C GLY A 470 5.22 13.10 21.27
N LEU A 471 5.24 11.85 21.72
CA LEU A 471 5.20 11.48 23.14
C LEU A 471 6.20 10.35 23.42
N CYS A 472 7.27 10.63 24.16
CA CYS A 472 8.22 9.60 24.56
C CYS A 472 7.76 8.92 25.86
N LEU A 473 7.61 7.59 25.86
CA LEU A 473 7.22 6.79 27.02
C LEU A 473 8.06 5.52 27.12
N ASP A 474 8.38 5.13 28.35
CA ASP A 474 8.83 3.76 28.63
C ASP A 474 7.62 2.86 28.82
N LEU A 475 7.26 2.14 27.76
CA LEU A 475 6.15 1.18 27.74
C LEU A 475 6.38 -0.02 28.67
N LYS A 476 7.55 -0.21 29.28
CA LYS A 476 7.78 -1.28 30.25
C LYS A 476 7.55 -0.85 31.70
N SER A 477 7.45 0.46 31.94
CA SER A 477 7.20 1.01 33.27
C SER A 477 5.72 0.99 33.61
N GLU A 478 5.39 0.86 34.91
CA GLU A 478 4.00 0.93 35.39
C GLU A 478 3.34 2.27 35.02
N ASP A 479 4.08 3.39 35.17
CA ASP A 479 3.60 4.72 34.80
C ASP A 479 3.33 4.84 33.30
N GLY A 480 4.22 4.31 32.45
CA GLY A 480 4.04 4.29 31.00
C GLY A 480 2.82 3.48 30.59
N GLN A 481 2.62 2.30 31.20
CA GLN A 481 1.42 1.48 31.01
C GLN A 481 0.14 2.21 31.43
N ALA A 482 0.15 2.91 32.57
CA ALA A 482 -0.99 3.69 33.05
C ALA A 482 -1.34 4.86 32.09
N ILE A 483 -0.34 5.53 31.54
CA ILE A 483 -0.53 6.59 30.54
C ILE A 483 -1.16 6.00 29.26
N VAL A 484 -0.67 4.86 28.78
CA VAL A 484 -1.21 4.19 27.59
C VAL A 484 -2.67 3.79 27.79
N ALA A 485 -3.01 3.18 28.94
CA ALA A 485 -4.40 2.82 29.26
C ALA A 485 -5.33 4.04 29.19
N LYS A 486 -4.90 5.18 29.77
CA LYS A 486 -5.68 6.43 29.70
C LYS A 486 -5.81 6.99 28.29
N LEU A 487 -4.78 6.86 27.46
CA LEU A 487 -4.85 7.29 26.06
C LEU A 487 -5.82 6.41 25.26
N LEU A 488 -5.84 5.09 25.51
CA LEU A 488 -6.72 4.13 24.84
C LEU A 488 -8.21 4.42 25.07
N GLU A 489 -8.58 4.87 26.27
CA GLU A 489 -9.96 5.27 26.62
C GLU A 489 -10.52 6.36 25.69
N GLY A 490 -9.66 7.27 25.21
CA GLY A 490 -10.06 8.42 24.38
C GLY A 490 -9.67 8.31 22.90
N ALA A 491 -9.05 7.21 22.48
CA ALA A 491 -8.58 7.03 21.10
C ALA A 491 -9.65 6.42 20.19
N ASP A 492 -9.62 6.75 18.90
CA ASP A 492 -10.48 6.13 17.90
C ASP A 492 -9.77 5.02 17.13
N VAL A 493 -8.47 5.23 16.90
CA VAL A 493 -7.61 4.31 16.16
C VAL A 493 -6.32 4.09 16.94
N LEU A 494 -5.86 2.85 16.98
CA LEU A 494 -4.49 2.49 17.36
C LEU A 494 -3.80 1.86 16.16
N ILE A 495 -2.59 2.32 15.81
CA ILE A 495 -1.77 1.76 14.74
C ILE A 495 -0.45 1.29 15.34
N HIS A 496 -0.02 0.07 15.05
CA HIS A 496 1.30 -0.42 15.43
C HIS A 496 1.92 -1.32 14.36
N ASN A 497 3.25 -1.46 14.39
CA ASN A 497 3.97 -2.43 13.57
C ASN A 497 4.82 -3.44 14.34
N TYR A 498 4.43 -3.70 15.59
CA TYR A 498 5.03 -4.75 16.40
C TYR A 498 4.73 -6.17 15.91
N ARG A 499 5.66 -7.08 16.20
CA ARG A 499 5.49 -8.54 16.01
C ARG A 499 4.39 -9.10 16.93
N PRO A 500 3.74 -10.23 16.56
CA PRO A 500 2.77 -10.90 17.44
C PRO A 500 3.31 -11.11 18.87
N GLY A 501 2.45 -10.92 19.88
CA GLY A 501 2.79 -11.05 21.30
C GLY A 501 3.48 -9.83 21.92
N VAL A 502 4.04 -8.92 21.12
CA VAL A 502 4.67 -7.69 21.61
C VAL A 502 3.63 -6.65 22.06
N PRO A 503 2.53 -6.37 21.30
CA PRO A 503 1.51 -5.45 21.76
C PRO A 503 0.93 -5.80 23.13
N GLU A 504 0.67 -7.09 23.37
CA GLU A 504 0.11 -7.58 24.63
C GLU A 504 1.06 -7.30 25.80
N ARG A 505 2.36 -7.56 25.62
CA ARG A 505 3.39 -7.28 26.63
C ARG A 505 3.60 -5.78 26.88
N LEU A 506 3.30 -4.93 25.90
CA LEU A 506 3.45 -3.48 25.98
C LEU A 506 2.13 -2.75 26.25
N GLY A 507 1.05 -3.47 26.61
CA GLY A 507 -0.24 -2.85 26.95
C GLY A 507 -0.96 -2.18 25.79
N THR A 508 -0.61 -2.54 24.55
CA THR A 508 -1.24 -2.02 23.33
C THR A 508 -1.96 -3.13 22.55
N GLY A 509 -2.13 -4.31 23.14
CA GLY A 509 -2.83 -5.45 22.54
C GLY A 509 -4.33 -5.17 22.37
N TYR A 510 -4.94 -5.81 21.37
CA TYR A 510 -6.34 -5.55 21.01
C TYR A 510 -7.32 -5.91 22.13
N GLU A 511 -7.10 -7.00 22.85
CA GLU A 511 -7.98 -7.42 23.96
C GLU A 511 -8.06 -6.35 25.04
N LEU A 512 -6.92 -5.81 25.49
CA LEU A 512 -6.88 -4.73 26.46
C LEU A 512 -7.49 -3.44 25.89
N ALA A 513 -7.08 -3.05 24.67
CA ALA A 513 -7.58 -1.83 24.04
C ALA A 513 -9.10 -1.84 23.87
N SER A 514 -9.67 -2.97 23.42
CA SER A 514 -11.12 -3.13 23.22
C SER A 514 -11.91 -3.26 24.53
N ALA A 515 -11.29 -3.79 25.59
CA ALA A 515 -11.89 -3.81 26.93
C ALA A 515 -12.01 -2.40 27.53
N LEU A 516 -11.00 -1.55 27.34
CA LEU A 516 -11.02 -0.15 27.76
C LEU A 516 -11.93 0.71 26.87
N ASN A 517 -11.92 0.43 25.57
CA ASN A 517 -12.69 1.16 24.57
C ASN A 517 -13.24 0.21 23.50
N PRO A 518 -14.51 -0.23 23.64
CA PRO A 518 -15.16 -1.11 22.67
C PRO A 518 -15.28 -0.55 21.24
N GLY A 519 -15.02 0.74 21.06
CA GLY A 519 -15.00 1.47 19.80
C GLY A 519 -13.61 1.59 19.15
N ILE A 520 -12.55 1.00 19.70
CA ILE A 520 -11.20 1.16 19.15
C ILE A 520 -11.01 0.41 17.82
N VAL A 521 -10.53 1.10 16.79
CA VAL A 521 -10.03 0.46 15.56
C VAL A 521 -8.54 0.16 15.74
N HIS A 522 -8.18 -1.11 15.83
CA HIS A 522 -6.81 -1.54 16.11
C HIS A 522 -6.17 -2.09 14.84
N VAL A 523 -5.22 -1.35 14.26
CA VAL A 523 -4.55 -1.68 13.00
C VAL A 523 -3.15 -2.23 13.28
N SER A 524 -2.98 -3.52 13.01
CA SER A 524 -1.72 -4.23 13.10
C SER A 524 -1.07 -4.31 11.72
N VAL A 525 0.13 -3.75 11.58
CA VAL A 525 0.88 -3.65 10.33
C VAL A 525 2.14 -4.50 10.43
N ASN A 526 2.24 -5.61 9.70
CA ASN A 526 3.37 -6.54 9.81
C ASN A 526 3.88 -7.00 8.44
N GLY A 527 4.95 -7.78 8.41
CA GLY A 527 5.54 -8.25 7.15
C GLY A 527 4.65 -9.25 6.39
N TYR A 528 4.16 -10.27 7.10
CA TYR A 528 3.66 -11.53 6.53
C TYR A 528 2.19 -11.86 6.82
N GLY A 529 1.48 -10.99 7.57
CA GLY A 529 0.16 -11.27 8.11
C GLY A 529 0.19 -12.21 9.33
N PRO A 530 -0.92 -12.32 10.08
CA PRO A 530 -0.99 -13.13 11.30
C PRO A 530 -1.15 -14.64 11.10
N LEU A 531 -1.58 -15.13 9.93
CA LEU A 531 -2.00 -16.54 9.75
C LEU A 531 -0.97 -17.44 9.04
N GLY A 532 0.11 -16.87 8.51
CA GLY A 532 1.12 -17.58 7.72
C GLY A 532 2.26 -18.19 8.54
N PRO A 533 3.06 -19.10 7.94
CA PRO A 533 4.22 -19.72 8.60
C PRO A 533 5.29 -18.71 9.04
N SER A 534 5.34 -17.53 8.42
CA SER A 534 6.30 -16.46 8.74
C SER A 534 5.73 -15.40 9.67
N ALA A 535 4.53 -15.58 10.25
CA ALA A 535 3.83 -14.56 11.05
C ALA A 535 4.66 -13.98 12.22
N SER A 536 5.53 -14.80 12.84
CA SER A 536 6.41 -14.36 13.94
C SER A 536 7.76 -13.79 13.48
N ARG A 537 8.11 -13.93 12.19
CA ARG A 537 9.40 -13.53 11.66
C ARG A 537 9.50 -12.01 11.49
N PRO A 538 10.69 -11.41 11.69
CA PRO A 538 10.90 -10.01 11.38
C PRO A 538 10.88 -9.78 9.86
N SER A 539 10.47 -8.59 9.46
CA SER A 539 10.52 -8.13 8.07
C SER A 539 10.85 -6.64 8.04
N ALA A 540 11.36 -6.16 6.91
CA ALA A 540 11.49 -4.75 6.61
C ALA A 540 11.32 -4.53 5.11
N HIS A 541 11.31 -3.27 4.69
CA HIS A 541 10.92 -2.85 3.34
C HIS A 541 11.48 -3.66 2.15
N PRO A 542 12.72 -4.17 2.11
CA PRO A 542 13.20 -4.82 0.89
C PRO A 542 12.55 -6.21 0.70
N VAL A 543 12.20 -6.89 1.79
CA VAL A 543 11.67 -8.27 1.72
C VAL A 543 10.38 -8.34 0.91
N PRO A 544 9.34 -7.53 1.18
CA PRO A 544 8.10 -7.62 0.41
C PRO A 544 8.30 -7.40 -1.09
N GLY A 545 9.10 -6.41 -1.49
CA GLY A 545 9.35 -6.13 -2.90
C GLY A 545 10.14 -7.24 -3.61
N ALA A 546 11.01 -7.96 -2.89
CA ALA A 546 11.70 -9.14 -3.40
C ALA A 546 10.74 -10.33 -3.56
N VAL A 547 9.88 -10.59 -2.56
CA VAL A 547 8.96 -11.73 -2.55
C VAL A 547 7.86 -11.59 -3.61
N VAL A 548 7.24 -10.41 -3.75
CA VAL A 548 6.12 -10.20 -4.68
C VAL A 548 6.56 -9.86 -6.11
N GLY A 549 7.86 -9.91 -6.38
CA GLY A 549 8.45 -9.73 -7.71
C GLY A 549 8.55 -8.30 -8.25
N GLY A 550 8.20 -7.29 -7.44
CA GLY A 550 8.38 -5.89 -7.84
C GLY A 550 9.86 -5.54 -8.10
N ALA A 551 10.77 -6.07 -7.26
CA ALA A 551 12.21 -5.83 -7.40
C ALA A 551 12.79 -6.45 -8.68
N LEU A 552 12.42 -7.70 -8.99
CA LEU A 552 12.89 -8.36 -10.22
C LEU A 552 12.31 -7.70 -11.47
N GLN A 553 11.02 -7.35 -11.44
CA GLN A 553 10.40 -6.65 -12.55
C GLN A 553 11.10 -5.32 -12.86
N GLN A 554 11.47 -4.57 -11.82
CA GLN A 554 12.21 -3.31 -11.97
C GLN A 554 13.66 -3.52 -12.41
N ALA A 555 14.27 -4.66 -12.05
CA ALA A 555 15.63 -5.00 -12.44
C ALA A 555 15.75 -5.35 -13.93
N GLY A 556 14.66 -5.75 -14.58
CA GLY A 556 14.59 -6.01 -16.02
C GLY A 556 15.15 -7.35 -16.44
N ALA A 557 15.06 -7.65 -17.74
CA ALA A 557 15.38 -8.98 -18.30
C ALA A 557 16.84 -9.43 -18.13
N ALA A 558 17.75 -8.50 -17.79
CA ALA A 558 19.15 -8.80 -17.53
C ALA A 558 19.39 -9.38 -16.11
N MET A 559 18.38 -9.40 -15.24
CA MET A 559 18.53 -9.69 -13.82
C MET A 559 17.47 -10.67 -13.29
N PRO A 560 17.80 -11.45 -12.25
CA PRO A 560 19.13 -11.60 -11.67
C PRO A 560 20.01 -12.56 -12.50
N PRO A 561 21.35 -12.41 -12.50
CA PRO A 561 22.23 -13.38 -13.14
C PRO A 561 22.22 -14.70 -12.35
N ALA A 562 22.27 -15.83 -13.08
CA ALA A 562 22.31 -17.16 -12.47
C ALA A 562 23.67 -17.50 -11.84
N SER A 563 24.73 -16.81 -12.23
CA SER A 563 26.06 -16.93 -11.64
C SER A 563 26.84 -15.63 -11.83
N CYS A 564 27.85 -15.42 -10.98
CA CYS A 564 28.83 -14.34 -11.09
C CYS A 564 30.22 -14.95 -11.21
N GLY A 565 31.04 -14.43 -12.13
CA GLY A 565 32.39 -14.91 -12.40
C GLY A 565 33.41 -14.49 -11.35
N ASP A 566 33.19 -13.34 -10.70
CA ASP A 566 34.03 -12.83 -9.63
C ASP A 566 33.23 -12.01 -8.59
N ILE A 567 33.95 -11.48 -7.60
CA ILE A 567 33.36 -10.70 -6.51
C ILE A 567 32.82 -9.35 -6.97
N ASP A 568 33.37 -8.76 -8.03
CA ASP A 568 32.97 -7.44 -8.51
C ASP A 568 31.65 -7.55 -9.30
N GLU A 569 31.51 -8.59 -10.13
CA GLU A 569 30.23 -8.95 -10.75
C GLU A 569 29.15 -9.22 -9.69
N LEU A 570 29.49 -9.93 -8.61
CA LEU A 570 28.57 -10.24 -7.52
C LEU A 570 28.14 -8.99 -6.76
N ARG A 571 29.08 -8.08 -6.44
CA ARG A 571 28.79 -6.78 -5.81
C ARG A 571 27.88 -5.93 -6.67
N GLU A 572 28.16 -5.87 -7.96
CA GLU A 572 27.40 -5.08 -8.92
C GLU A 572 25.98 -5.59 -9.10
N ALA A 573 25.80 -6.91 -9.25
CA ALA A 573 24.48 -7.53 -9.32
C ALA A 573 23.68 -7.30 -8.03
N ALA A 574 24.33 -7.37 -6.86
CA ALA A 574 23.69 -7.07 -5.59
C ALA A 574 23.27 -5.59 -5.47
N ARG A 575 24.11 -4.66 -5.93
CA ARG A 575 23.80 -3.24 -6.01
C ARG A 575 22.59 -2.98 -6.90
N TRP A 576 22.56 -3.59 -8.09
CA TRP A 576 21.46 -3.49 -9.03
C TRP A 576 20.15 -3.99 -8.41
N LEU A 577 20.13 -5.20 -7.83
CA LEU A 577 18.93 -5.77 -7.20
C LEU A 577 18.40 -4.93 -6.05
N PHE A 578 19.28 -4.42 -5.19
CA PHE A 578 18.88 -3.54 -4.09
C PHE A 578 18.21 -2.26 -4.62
N ARG A 579 18.84 -1.61 -5.61
CA ARG A 579 18.34 -0.35 -6.20
C ARG A 579 17.01 -0.54 -6.93
N SER A 580 16.80 -1.68 -7.58
CA SER A 580 15.52 -2.03 -8.21
C SER A 580 14.35 -2.15 -7.23
N ASN A 581 14.63 -2.24 -5.93
CA ASN A 581 13.62 -2.39 -4.89
C ASN A 581 13.29 -1.07 -4.16
N GLU A 582 14.02 0.02 -4.45
CA GLU A 582 13.96 1.23 -3.62
C GLU A 582 12.60 1.97 -3.67
N ALA A 583 12.21 2.45 -2.48
CA ALA A 583 11.05 3.29 -2.18
C ALA A 583 9.67 2.75 -2.60
N ASN A 584 9.54 1.49 -3.02
CA ASN A 584 8.22 0.90 -3.31
C ASN A 584 7.52 0.38 -2.04
N PRO A 585 8.13 -0.51 -1.22
CA PRO A 585 7.29 -1.34 -0.34
C PRO A 585 6.68 -0.63 0.86
N ASP A 586 7.43 0.30 1.47
CA ASP A 586 6.93 1.07 2.59
C ASP A 586 5.78 2.02 2.19
N PRO A 587 5.90 2.87 1.15
CA PRO A 587 4.77 3.69 0.68
C PRO A 587 3.59 2.86 0.19
N ASN A 588 3.82 1.71 -0.49
CA ASN A 588 2.75 0.79 -0.88
C ASN A 588 1.90 0.39 0.33
N THR A 589 2.54 -0.04 1.42
CA THR A 589 1.86 -0.39 2.67
C THR A 589 1.23 0.82 3.35
N SER A 590 1.88 1.98 3.33
CA SER A 590 1.36 3.21 3.95
C SER A 590 -0.01 3.61 3.40
N MET A 591 -0.19 3.49 2.08
CA MET A 591 -1.47 3.77 1.42
C MET A 591 -2.58 2.81 1.91
N VAL A 592 -2.25 1.54 2.11
CA VAL A 592 -3.17 0.52 2.62
C VAL A 592 -3.49 0.74 4.11
N VAL A 593 -2.53 1.17 4.92
CA VAL A 593 -2.76 1.48 6.34
C VAL A 593 -3.80 2.58 6.50
N ALA A 594 -3.70 3.66 5.71
CA ALA A 594 -4.66 4.76 5.75
C ALA A 594 -6.07 4.31 5.32
N SER A 595 -6.19 3.58 4.21
CA SER A 595 -7.49 3.09 3.73
C SER A 595 -8.12 2.07 4.69
N SER A 596 -7.31 1.20 5.28
CA SER A 596 -7.75 0.20 6.28
C SER A 596 -8.27 0.83 7.56
N ALA A 597 -7.61 1.89 8.06
CA ALA A 597 -8.09 2.63 9.22
C ALA A 597 -9.47 3.27 8.94
N LEU A 598 -9.66 3.85 7.75
CA LEU A 598 -10.93 4.42 7.30
C LEU A 598 -12.02 3.37 7.14
N LEU A 599 -11.70 2.19 6.60
CA LEU A 599 -12.64 1.05 6.57
C LEU A 599 -13.09 0.67 7.98
N GLY A 600 -12.16 0.60 8.94
CA GLY A 600 -12.47 0.34 10.34
C GLY A 600 -13.35 1.41 10.98
N LEU A 601 -13.05 2.69 10.73
CA LEU A 601 -13.84 3.81 11.25
C LEU A 601 -15.25 3.83 10.66
N TYR A 602 -15.39 3.54 9.35
CA TYR A 602 -16.68 3.45 8.68
C TYR A 602 -17.49 2.24 9.19
N ALA A 603 -16.83 1.09 9.37
CA ALA A 603 -17.44 -0.08 10.01
C ALA A 603 -17.97 0.25 11.40
N ARG A 604 -17.16 0.89 12.24
CA ARG A 604 -17.52 1.31 13.59
C ARG A 604 -18.70 2.27 13.58
N ARG A 605 -18.75 3.21 12.64
CA ARG A 605 -19.90 4.12 12.49
C ARG A 605 -21.20 3.35 12.29
N ARG A 606 -21.17 2.22 11.57
CA ARG A 606 -22.36 1.41 11.30
C ARG A 606 -22.73 0.45 12.42
N THR A 607 -21.73 -0.17 13.04
CA THR A 607 -21.94 -1.25 14.02
C THR A 607 -21.92 -0.75 15.46
N GLY A 608 -21.40 0.46 15.71
CA GLY A 608 -21.09 0.98 17.03
C GLY A 608 -19.89 0.33 17.72
N ARG A 609 -19.16 -0.57 17.03
CA ARG A 609 -18.04 -1.34 17.60
C ARG A 609 -16.77 -1.20 16.78
N GLY A 610 -15.66 -1.05 17.48
CA GLY A 610 -14.33 -1.16 16.92
C GLY A 610 -13.97 -2.61 16.57
N GLN A 611 -12.79 -2.79 15.98
CA GLN A 611 -12.30 -4.12 15.61
C GLN A 611 -10.78 -4.13 15.41
N GLN A 612 -10.21 -5.33 15.41
CA GLN A 612 -8.85 -5.54 14.96
C GLN A 612 -8.81 -5.68 13.43
N ILE A 613 -7.81 -5.06 12.83
CA ILE A 613 -7.52 -5.06 11.40
C ILE A 613 -6.07 -5.46 11.20
N PHE A 614 -5.83 -6.38 10.28
CA PHE A 614 -4.49 -6.82 9.90
C PHE A 614 -4.15 -6.37 8.48
N VAL A 615 -3.00 -5.71 8.36
CA VAL A 615 -2.39 -5.31 7.09
C VAL A 615 -1.01 -5.96 7.03
N SER A 616 -0.76 -6.77 5.99
CA SER A 616 0.59 -7.27 5.72
C SER A 616 1.28 -6.41 4.67
N MET A 617 2.61 -6.27 4.78
CA MET A 617 3.40 -5.61 3.76
C MET A 617 3.41 -6.42 2.46
N LEU A 618 3.41 -7.76 2.53
CA LEU A 618 3.30 -8.62 1.36
C LEU A 618 2.01 -8.33 0.58
N GLY A 619 0.85 -8.45 1.23
CA GLY A 619 -0.45 -8.17 0.63
C GLY A 619 -0.56 -6.75 0.08
N ALA A 620 -0.11 -5.73 0.81
CA ALA A 620 -0.12 -4.37 0.30
C ALA A 620 0.73 -4.17 -0.97
N ASN A 621 1.81 -4.94 -1.13
CA ASN A 621 2.69 -4.88 -2.30
C ASN A 621 2.18 -5.70 -3.49
N THR A 622 1.28 -6.68 -3.28
CA THR A 622 0.60 -7.35 -4.41
C THR A 622 -0.31 -6.37 -5.16
N TYR A 623 -0.97 -5.44 -4.45
CA TYR A 623 -1.80 -4.39 -5.05
C TYR A 623 -1.00 -3.44 -5.95
N ALA A 624 0.25 -3.13 -5.61
CA ALA A 624 1.14 -2.35 -6.48
C ALA A 624 1.60 -3.10 -7.75
N ASN A 625 1.41 -4.42 -7.78
CA ASN A 625 1.64 -5.30 -8.92
C ASN A 625 0.33 -5.88 -9.48
N ALA A 626 -0.81 -5.26 -9.19
CA ALA A 626 -2.13 -5.78 -9.57
C ALA A 626 -2.31 -5.97 -11.08
N ASP A 627 -1.49 -5.31 -11.92
CA ASP A 627 -1.46 -5.48 -13.37
C ASP A 627 -1.00 -6.87 -13.83
N ALA A 628 -0.28 -7.59 -12.97
CA ALA A 628 0.29 -8.91 -13.28
C ALA A 628 0.10 -9.95 -12.16
N PHE A 629 -0.50 -9.58 -11.02
CA PHE A 629 -0.78 -10.48 -9.90
C PHE A 629 -2.07 -11.29 -10.15
N VAL A 630 -2.09 -12.03 -11.26
CA VAL A 630 -3.24 -12.77 -11.77
C VAL A 630 -2.77 -13.89 -12.71
N ASP A 631 -3.36 -15.07 -12.58
CA ASP A 631 -3.07 -16.25 -13.38
C ASP A 631 -4.35 -16.99 -13.76
N TYR A 632 -4.45 -17.39 -15.03
CA TYR A 632 -5.55 -18.17 -15.60
C TYR A 632 -5.13 -18.71 -16.97
N GLU A 633 -5.87 -19.70 -17.48
CA GLU A 633 -5.57 -20.30 -18.78
C GLU A 633 -5.65 -19.26 -19.91
N GLY A 634 -4.53 -19.05 -20.62
CA GLY A 634 -4.43 -18.06 -21.70
C GLY A 634 -4.08 -16.64 -21.25
N ALA A 635 -3.76 -16.42 -19.96
CA ALA A 635 -3.19 -15.16 -19.49
C ALA A 635 -1.87 -14.86 -20.21
N SER A 636 -1.71 -13.61 -20.68
CA SER A 636 -0.44 -13.18 -21.27
C SER A 636 0.55 -12.81 -20.17
N PRO A 637 1.81 -13.27 -20.24
CA PRO A 637 2.83 -12.93 -19.25
C PRO A 637 3.11 -11.43 -19.26
N ARG A 638 3.48 -10.89 -18.09
CA ARG A 638 3.96 -9.51 -17.99
C ARG A 638 5.25 -9.39 -18.78
N GLN A 639 5.32 -8.40 -19.68
CA GLN A 639 6.56 -8.14 -20.41
C GLN A 639 7.63 -7.61 -19.44
N PRO A 640 8.85 -8.19 -19.44
CA PRO A 640 9.95 -7.63 -18.67
C PRO A 640 10.42 -6.31 -19.30
N LEU A 641 11.09 -5.48 -18.51
CA LEU A 641 11.83 -4.35 -19.07
C LEU A 641 13.01 -4.85 -19.90
N ASP A 642 13.37 -4.12 -20.94
CA ASP A 642 14.61 -4.36 -21.69
C ASP A 642 15.85 -4.25 -20.78
N ALA A 643 17.01 -4.73 -21.26
CA ALA A 643 18.23 -4.78 -20.47
C ALA A 643 18.72 -3.39 -20.00
N ASP A 644 18.34 -2.34 -20.73
CA ASP A 644 18.72 -0.95 -20.44
C ASP A 644 17.63 -0.20 -19.66
N LEU A 645 16.53 -0.87 -19.28
CA LEU A 645 15.37 -0.30 -18.60
C LEU A 645 14.79 0.95 -19.31
N HIS A 646 14.75 1.00 -20.64
CA HIS A 646 14.03 2.07 -21.34
C HIS A 646 12.51 1.87 -21.29
N GLY A 647 12.06 0.63 -21.20
CA GLY A 647 10.67 0.25 -21.09
C GLY A 647 10.46 -1.24 -21.36
N PRO A 648 9.19 -1.69 -21.44
CA PRO A 648 8.87 -3.02 -21.96
C PRO A 648 9.36 -3.16 -23.41
N GLY A 649 10.04 -4.28 -23.70
CA GLY A 649 10.65 -4.57 -25.00
C GLY A 649 9.71 -4.89 -26.14
#